data_AF-A0A2K6GLY2-F1
#
_entry.id   AF-A0A2K6GLY2-F1
#
_cell.length_a   1.000
_cell.length_b   1.000
_cell.length_c   1.000
_cell.angle_alpha   90.00
_cell.angle_beta   90.00
_cell.angle_gamma   90.00
#
_symmetry.space_group_name_H-M   'P 1'
#
loop_
_entity.id
_entity.type
_entity.pdbx_description
1 polymer ?
#
loop_
_entity_poly.entity_id
_entity_poly.type
_entity_poly.pdbx_seq_one_letter_code
_entity_poly.pdbx_strand_id
1 'polypeptide(L)'
;MSGIGNKRAAGEPGTSMPPEKKTAVEDSGTTVETIKLGGVSSMEELDIRTLQTKNRKLAEMLDQRQAIEDELREHIEKLERRQATDDASLLIVNRYWSQFDENIRIILKRYDLEQGLGDLLTERKALVVPEPEPDSDSNQERKDDRERGEGQEPAFSFLATLASSSSEEMESQLQERVESSRRAVSQIVTVYDKLQEKVELLSRKLNSGDNLIVEEAVQELNSFLAQENMRLQELTDLLQEKHRTMSQEFSKLQSKVETAESRVSVLESMIDDLQWDIDKIRKREQRLNRHLAEVLERVNSKGYKVYGAGSSLYGGTITINARKFEEMNAELEENKELAQNRLCELEKLRQDFEEVSTQNEKLKVELRSAVEEVVKETPEYRCMQSQFSVLYNESLQLKAHLDEARTLLHGTRGTHQRQVELIERDEVSLHKKLRTEVIQLEDTLAQVRKEYEMLRIEFEQTLAANEQAGPINREMRHLISSLQNHNHQLKGEVLRYKRKLREAQSDLNKTRLRSGSALLQSQSSTEDAKDEPAELKQDSEDLSTQSSASKASQEDANEIKSKRDEEERERERREKEREREREREKEKEREREKQKLKESEKERDSAKDKEKGKHDDGRKKEAEIIKQLKIELEEEALLSEMDVTGQAFEDMQEQNIRLMQQLREKDDANFKLMSERIKSNQIHKLLKEEKEELADQVLTLKTQEDISRLRRKLETTKKPDNVPKCDEILMEEIKDYKARLTCPCCNMRKKDAVLTKCFHVFCFECVKTRYDTRQRKCPKCNAAFGANDFHRIYIG
;
A
#
# COMPACT_ATOMS: atom_id res chain seq x y z
N MET A 1 -23.55 31.17 50.33
CA MET A 1 -23.24 29.88 51.00
C MET A 1 -22.30 29.11 50.08
N SER A 2 -20.99 29.41 50.02
CA SER A 2 -19.96 29.23 51.07
C SER A 2 -19.50 27.76 51.16
N GLY A 3 -18.24 27.39 50.87
CA GLY A 3 -17.15 28.20 50.30
C GLY A 3 -15.79 27.46 50.22
N ILE A 4 -14.93 27.95 49.31
CA ILE A 4 -13.45 27.92 49.23
C ILE A 4 -12.68 26.90 50.09
N GLY A 5 -11.76 26.13 49.48
CA GLY A 5 -10.73 25.36 50.20
C GLY A 5 -9.58 24.83 49.32
N ASN A 6 -8.58 25.65 49.02
CA ASN A 6 -7.40 25.28 48.21
C ASN A 6 -6.12 25.32 49.05
N LYS A 7 -5.22 24.32 48.98
CA LYS A 7 -3.85 24.40 49.54
C LYS A 7 -2.88 23.35 48.97
N ARG A 8 -1.58 23.64 49.03
CA ARG A 8 -0.47 22.90 48.38
C ARG A 8 0.32 21.98 49.34
N ALA A 9 1.02 21.04 48.70
CA ALA A 9 1.99 20.04 49.16
C ALA A 9 2.93 20.35 50.35
N ALA A 10 3.36 19.27 51.04
CA ALA A 10 4.78 18.90 51.24
C ALA A 10 4.92 17.50 51.92
N GLY A 11 5.99 16.76 51.61
CA GLY A 11 6.54 15.69 52.48
C GLY A 11 6.46 14.24 51.95
N GLU A 12 7.57 13.74 51.40
CA GLU A 12 7.91 12.30 51.48
C GLU A 12 8.48 11.97 52.87
N PRO A 13 8.54 10.68 53.28
CA PRO A 13 9.70 9.86 52.90
C PRO A 13 9.32 8.50 52.30
N GLY A 14 10.12 8.01 51.36
CA GLY A 14 9.83 6.79 50.61
C GLY A 14 9.96 5.47 51.40
N THR A 15 9.35 4.42 50.86
CA THR A 15 9.64 3.02 51.23
C THR A 15 9.56 2.17 49.96
N SER A 16 10.61 1.41 49.66
CA SER A 16 10.85 0.87 48.31
C SER A 16 10.20 -0.49 48.07
N MET A 17 9.10 -0.53 47.31
CA MET A 17 8.58 -1.73 46.63
C MET A 17 8.17 -1.38 45.18
N PRO A 18 8.54 -2.17 44.15
CA PRO A 18 8.12 -1.90 42.78
C PRO A 18 6.62 -2.19 42.55
N PRO A 19 5.93 -1.44 41.67
CA PRO A 19 4.51 -1.65 41.39
C PRO A 19 4.25 -2.89 40.52
N GLU A 20 3.10 -3.52 40.74
CA GLU A 20 2.67 -4.72 40.01
C GLU A 20 2.42 -4.43 38.52
N LYS A 21 3.23 -5.08 37.66
CA LYS A 21 3.08 -4.97 36.21
C LYS A 21 1.92 -5.87 35.76
N LYS A 22 0.80 -5.26 35.33
CA LYS A 22 -0.36 -5.99 34.80
C LYS A 22 0.06 -6.93 33.67
N THR A 23 -0.05 -8.24 33.91
CA THR A 23 0.32 -9.29 32.96
C THR A 23 -0.76 -9.48 31.90
N ALA A 24 -0.76 -8.58 30.91
CA ALA A 24 -1.41 -8.78 29.61
C ALA A 24 -0.34 -9.10 28.56
N VAL A 25 0.40 -10.19 28.81
CA VAL A 25 1.12 -10.91 27.75
C VAL A 25 0.28 -12.15 27.51
N GLU A 26 -0.52 -12.14 26.44
CA GLU A 26 -1.04 -13.40 25.92
C GLU A 26 0.16 -14.15 25.36
N ASP A 27 0.46 -15.29 25.96
CA ASP A 27 1.58 -16.14 25.61
C ASP A 27 1.31 -16.72 24.21
N SER A 28 1.86 -16.07 23.18
CA SER A 28 1.90 -16.56 21.80
C SER A 28 2.90 -17.71 21.72
N GLY A 29 2.60 -18.75 22.49
CA GLY A 29 3.45 -19.90 22.75
C GLY A 29 3.87 -20.52 21.43
N THR A 30 5.11 -20.26 21.05
CA THR A 30 5.68 -20.76 19.82
C THR A 30 5.76 -22.27 19.99
N THR A 31 4.81 -22.99 19.37
CA THR A 31 4.83 -24.44 19.32
C THR A 31 6.06 -24.85 18.54
N VAL A 32 7.15 -25.09 19.26
CA VAL A 32 8.39 -25.62 18.70
C VAL A 32 8.08 -27.05 18.28
N GLU A 33 7.55 -27.20 17.07
CA GLU A 33 7.50 -28.47 16.38
C GLU A 33 8.95 -28.95 16.27
N THR A 34 9.30 -29.93 17.11
CA THR A 34 10.60 -30.58 17.07
C THR A 34 10.66 -31.43 15.82
N ILE A 35 10.97 -30.80 14.68
CA ILE A 35 11.11 -31.45 13.37
C ILE A 35 12.12 -32.59 13.53
N LYS A 36 11.61 -33.81 13.59
CA LYS A 36 12.43 -35.02 13.69
C LYS A 36 13.18 -35.17 12.37
N LEU A 37 14.47 -34.80 12.40
CA LEU A 37 15.40 -35.13 11.32
C LEU A 37 15.56 -36.65 11.29
N GLY A 38 14.73 -37.31 10.47
CA GLY A 38 14.90 -38.72 10.13
C GLY A 38 16.26 -38.96 9.49
N GLY A 39 16.76 -40.20 9.58
CA GLY A 39 18.14 -40.59 9.27
C GLY A 39 18.75 -39.89 8.04
N VAL A 40 20.00 -39.48 8.16
CA VAL A 40 20.70 -38.60 7.23
C VAL A 40 21.89 -39.34 6.62
N SER A 41 22.03 -39.27 5.30
CA SER A 41 22.93 -40.12 4.50
C SER A 41 24.33 -39.51 4.37
N SER A 42 24.43 -38.19 4.30
CA SER A 42 25.68 -37.42 4.15
C SER A 42 25.62 -36.10 4.92
N MET A 43 26.78 -35.44 5.10
CA MET A 43 26.82 -34.11 5.74
C MET A 43 26.06 -33.06 4.91
N GLU A 44 26.19 -33.10 3.58
CA GLU A 44 25.46 -32.19 2.68
C GLU A 44 23.94 -32.32 2.83
N GLU A 45 23.43 -33.54 3.06
CA GLU A 45 22.00 -33.75 3.28
C GLU A 45 21.53 -33.14 4.62
N LEU A 46 22.39 -33.15 5.65
CA LEU A 46 22.13 -32.45 6.92
C LEU A 46 22.08 -30.93 6.70
N ASP A 47 23.06 -30.39 5.98
CA ASP A 47 23.20 -28.95 5.74
C ASP A 47 22.08 -28.41 4.83
N ILE A 48 21.69 -29.13 3.79
CA ILE A 48 20.56 -28.77 2.92
C ILE A 48 19.25 -28.72 3.72
N ARG A 49 18.93 -29.74 4.53
CA ARG A 49 17.73 -29.73 5.39
C ARG A 49 17.79 -28.62 6.45
N THR A 50 18.99 -28.32 6.96
CA THR A 50 19.23 -27.22 7.92
C THR A 50 19.01 -25.85 7.26
N LEU A 51 19.50 -25.65 6.03
CA LEU A 51 19.30 -24.43 5.24
C LEU A 51 17.83 -24.25 4.83
N GLN A 52 17.13 -25.31 4.43
CA GLN A 52 15.68 -25.28 4.18
C GLN A 52 14.90 -24.85 5.43
N THR A 53 15.26 -25.38 6.60
CA THR A 53 14.60 -25.04 7.88
C THR A 53 14.90 -23.59 8.30
N LYS A 54 16.14 -23.11 8.10
CA LYS A 54 16.51 -21.70 8.30
C LYS A 54 15.77 -20.77 7.34
N ASN A 55 15.68 -21.11 6.06
CA ASN A 55 14.95 -20.33 5.06
C ASN A 55 13.44 -20.27 5.34
N ARG A 56 12.83 -21.36 5.84
CA ARG A 56 11.43 -21.33 6.27
C ARG A 56 11.21 -20.35 7.43
N LYS A 57 12.06 -20.40 8.46
CA LYS A 57 12.02 -19.43 9.58
C LYS A 57 12.30 -17.99 9.16
N LEU A 58 13.16 -17.78 8.15
CA LEU A 58 13.38 -16.45 7.57
C LEU A 58 12.15 -15.94 6.82
N ALA A 59 11.44 -16.80 6.08
CA ALA A 59 10.16 -16.45 5.46
C ALA A 59 9.09 -16.12 6.52
N GLU A 60 8.92 -16.99 7.54
CA GLU A 60 7.99 -16.77 8.66
C GLU A 60 8.25 -15.42 9.38
N MET A 61 9.52 -15.05 9.60
CA MET A 61 9.88 -13.74 10.16
C MET A 61 9.68 -12.57 9.20
N LEU A 62 9.81 -12.76 7.88
CA LEU A 62 9.52 -11.73 6.88
C LEU A 62 8.02 -11.48 6.76
N ASP A 63 7.19 -12.53 6.80
CA ASP A 63 5.73 -12.41 6.78
C ASP A 63 5.20 -11.76 8.06
N GLN A 64 5.74 -12.13 9.23
CA GLN A 64 5.46 -11.43 10.50
C GLN A 64 5.87 -9.95 10.45
N ARG A 65 7.04 -9.65 9.89
CA ARG A 65 7.49 -8.25 9.71
C ARG A 65 6.59 -7.48 8.75
N GLN A 66 6.13 -8.09 7.66
CA GLN A 66 5.21 -7.47 6.71
C GLN A 66 3.87 -7.15 7.37
N ALA A 67 3.30 -8.09 8.14
CA ALA A 67 2.07 -7.85 8.89
C ALA A 67 2.21 -6.67 9.88
N ILE A 68 3.32 -6.59 10.63
CA ILE A 68 3.61 -5.45 11.52
C ILE A 68 3.79 -4.15 10.73
N GLU A 69 4.43 -4.18 9.56
CA GLU A 69 4.58 -3.00 8.71
C GLU A 69 3.22 -2.52 8.16
N ASP A 70 2.33 -3.45 7.79
CA ASP A 70 0.99 -3.15 7.28
C ASP A 70 0.05 -2.63 8.38
N GLU A 71 0.12 -3.18 9.60
CA GLU A 71 -0.55 -2.62 10.79
C GLU A 71 -0.05 -1.20 11.12
N LEU A 72 1.26 -0.97 11.07
CA LEU A 72 1.84 0.36 11.29
C LEU A 72 1.42 1.35 10.18
N ARG A 73 1.34 0.92 8.92
CA ARG A 73 0.83 1.73 7.80
C ARG A 73 -0.64 2.11 8.01
N GLU A 74 -1.49 1.17 8.43
CA GLU A 74 -2.90 1.46 8.73
C GLU A 74 -3.05 2.37 9.96
N HIS A 75 -2.16 2.24 10.95
CA HIS A 75 -2.12 3.13 12.11
C HIS A 75 -1.68 4.55 11.74
N ILE A 76 -0.67 4.70 10.88
CA ILE A 76 -0.24 6.00 10.35
C ILE A 76 -1.39 6.65 9.59
N GLU A 77 -2.08 5.95 8.67
CA GLU A 77 -3.21 6.54 7.93
C GLU A 77 -4.40 6.91 8.86
N LYS A 78 -4.57 6.21 9.98
CA LYS A 78 -5.52 6.58 11.05
C LYS A 78 -5.10 7.85 11.80
N LEU A 79 -3.81 8.05 12.04
CA LEU A 79 -3.27 9.27 12.65
C LEU A 79 -3.29 10.46 11.69
N GLU A 80 -2.88 10.30 10.43
CA GLU A 80 -2.94 11.32 9.37
C GLU A 80 -4.37 11.85 9.18
N ARG A 81 -5.35 10.94 9.00
CA ARG A 81 -6.77 11.32 8.87
C ARG A 81 -7.32 12.02 10.11
N ARG A 82 -6.80 11.71 11.30
CA ARG A 82 -7.15 12.41 12.55
C ARG A 82 -6.49 13.78 12.64
N GLN A 83 -5.20 13.88 12.33
CA GLN A 83 -4.44 15.12 12.34
C GLN A 83 -5.12 16.17 11.45
N ALA A 84 -5.53 15.79 10.23
CA ALA A 84 -6.29 16.69 9.35
C ALA A 84 -7.60 17.21 9.97
N THR A 85 -8.29 16.42 10.81
CA THR A 85 -9.49 16.89 11.54
C THR A 85 -9.19 17.73 12.77
N ASP A 86 -8.08 17.44 13.47
CA ASP A 86 -7.63 18.20 14.63
C ASP A 86 -7.05 19.57 14.17
N ASP A 87 -6.26 19.62 13.09
CA ASP A 87 -5.74 20.83 12.44
C ASP A 87 -6.87 21.75 11.92
N ALA A 88 -7.86 21.18 11.23
CA ALA A 88 -9.04 21.93 10.79
C ALA A 88 -9.81 22.53 11.98
N SER A 89 -9.87 21.81 13.11
CA SER A 89 -10.48 22.30 14.35
C SER A 89 -9.66 23.42 14.99
N LEU A 90 -8.33 23.29 15.03
CA LEU A 90 -7.40 24.31 15.53
C LEU A 90 -7.49 25.61 14.71
N LEU A 91 -7.59 25.53 13.38
CA LEU A 91 -7.81 26.69 12.51
C LEU A 91 -9.14 27.40 12.80
N ILE A 92 -10.22 26.64 13.04
CA ILE A 92 -11.53 27.20 13.41
C ILE A 92 -11.45 27.90 14.78
N VAL A 93 -10.81 27.28 15.77
CA VAL A 93 -10.62 27.86 17.11
C VAL A 93 -9.79 29.14 17.04
N ASN A 94 -8.64 29.13 16.35
CA ASN A 94 -7.79 30.31 16.19
C ASN A 94 -8.51 31.47 15.49
N ARG A 95 -9.32 31.17 14.46
CA ARG A 95 -10.15 32.19 13.78
C ARG A 95 -11.14 32.84 14.74
N TYR A 96 -11.88 32.05 15.52
CA TYR A 96 -12.84 32.59 16.49
C TYR A 96 -12.17 33.32 17.65
N TRP A 97 -11.02 32.84 18.14
CA TRP A 97 -10.26 33.52 19.19
C TRP A 97 -9.70 34.87 18.71
N SER A 98 -9.20 34.92 17.47
CA SER A 98 -8.71 36.17 16.88
C SER A 98 -9.84 37.18 16.64
N GLN A 99 -11.05 36.72 16.30
CA GLN A 99 -12.24 37.56 16.23
C GLN A 99 -12.70 38.05 17.62
N PHE A 100 -12.53 37.23 18.66
CA PHE A 100 -12.80 37.59 20.06
C PHE A 100 -11.83 38.66 20.56
N ASP A 101 -10.52 38.50 20.32
CA ASP A 101 -9.49 39.49 20.63
C ASP A 101 -9.77 40.84 19.92
N GLU A 102 -10.20 40.83 18.65
CA GLU A 102 -10.61 42.04 17.91
C GLU A 102 -11.85 42.71 18.52
N ASN A 103 -12.90 41.95 18.81
CA ASN A 103 -14.11 42.48 19.44
C ASN A 103 -13.80 43.12 20.79
N ILE A 104 -12.94 42.50 21.61
CA ILE A 104 -12.45 43.05 22.88
C ILE A 104 -11.70 44.36 22.66
N ARG A 105 -10.77 44.41 21.69
CA ARG A 105 -10.02 45.63 21.35
C ARG A 105 -10.95 46.78 20.94
N ILE A 106 -11.99 46.49 20.16
CA ILE A 106 -13.00 47.47 19.73
C ILE A 106 -13.83 47.95 20.92
N ILE A 107 -14.19 47.07 21.86
CA ILE A 107 -14.93 47.47 23.08
C ILE A 107 -14.06 48.32 24.01
N LEU A 108 -12.80 47.97 24.23
CA LEU A 108 -11.89 48.80 25.03
C LEU A 108 -11.69 50.19 24.40
N LYS A 109 -11.44 50.27 23.08
CA LYS A 109 -11.36 51.55 22.34
C LYS A 109 -12.70 52.32 22.27
N ARG A 110 -13.80 51.76 22.78
CA ARG A 110 -15.09 52.45 22.96
C ARG A 110 -15.31 53.01 24.36
N TYR A 111 -14.47 52.71 25.35
CA TYR A 111 -14.69 53.17 26.73
C TYR A 111 -13.43 53.58 27.50
N ASP A 112 -12.23 53.43 26.92
CA ASP A 112 -10.97 53.85 27.55
C ASP A 112 -10.21 54.87 26.69
N LEU A 113 -10.06 56.08 27.24
CA LEU A 113 -9.25 57.19 26.72
C LEU A 113 -8.44 57.89 27.83
N GLU A 114 -8.60 57.50 29.10
CA GLU A 114 -7.88 58.12 30.23
C GLU A 114 -6.54 57.44 30.53
N GLN A 115 -6.27 56.26 29.95
CA GLN A 115 -4.97 55.60 30.05
C GLN A 115 -4.40 55.25 28.66
N GLY A 116 -3.11 55.54 28.48
CA GLY A 116 -2.34 55.26 27.26
C GLY A 116 -2.07 53.76 27.08
N LEU A 117 -3.13 52.96 26.93
CA LEU A 117 -3.10 51.50 26.83
C LEU A 117 -3.55 51.00 25.46
N GLY A 118 -3.51 51.87 24.44
CA GLY A 118 -3.74 51.51 23.05
C GLY A 118 -2.87 50.35 22.57
N ASP A 119 -1.69 50.16 23.19
CA ASP A 119 -0.69 49.17 22.81
C ASP A 119 -1.01 47.74 23.32
N LEU A 120 -1.85 47.57 24.36
CA LEU A 120 -2.09 46.27 25.02
C LEU A 120 -2.58 45.15 24.08
N LEU A 121 -3.14 45.51 22.93
CA LEU A 121 -3.61 44.60 21.89
C LEU A 121 -3.21 45.04 20.47
N THR A 122 -2.39 46.09 20.30
CA THR A 122 -2.11 46.68 18.97
C THR A 122 -1.02 45.92 18.21
N GLU A 123 -0.05 45.32 18.90
CA GLU A 123 0.74 44.28 18.26
C GLU A 123 -0.10 43.03 18.03
N ARG A 124 -0.16 42.65 16.76
CA ARG A 124 -0.60 41.34 16.29
C ARG A 124 0.45 40.30 16.67
N LYS A 125 0.52 39.96 17.97
CA LYS A 125 1.20 38.74 18.44
C LYS A 125 0.45 37.49 17.95
N ALA A 126 0.51 37.25 16.65
CA ALA A 126 0.53 35.88 16.16
C ALA A 126 1.76 35.19 16.76
N LEU A 127 1.72 33.86 16.81
CA LEU A 127 2.80 33.05 17.38
C LEU A 127 4.10 33.38 16.63
N VAL A 128 5.04 34.04 17.32
CA VAL A 128 6.31 34.45 16.71
C VAL A 128 7.15 33.19 16.59
N VAL A 129 7.36 32.74 15.35
CA VAL A 129 8.32 31.69 15.02
C VAL A 129 9.71 32.15 15.52
N PRO A 130 10.34 31.44 16.47
CA PRO A 130 11.76 31.63 16.72
C PRO A 130 12.50 31.34 15.41
N GLU A 131 13.38 32.22 14.94
CA GLU A 131 14.23 31.85 13.81
C GLU A 131 15.06 30.63 14.23
N PRO A 132 14.97 29.48 13.53
CA PRO A 132 15.86 28.38 13.80
C PRO A 132 17.30 28.84 13.52
N GLU A 133 18.24 28.52 14.42
CA GLU A 133 19.63 28.85 14.16
C GLU A 133 20.10 28.20 12.85
N PRO A 134 20.93 28.90 12.04
CA PRO A 134 21.26 28.46 10.69
C PRO A 134 22.28 27.32 10.71
N ASP A 135 21.80 26.09 10.88
CA ASP A 135 22.54 24.89 10.47
C ASP A 135 22.85 24.97 8.97
N SER A 136 24.12 24.71 8.62
CA SER A 136 24.61 24.82 7.25
C SER A 136 23.96 23.80 6.29
N ASP A 137 23.82 24.21 5.03
CA ASP A 137 23.32 23.44 3.89
C ASP A 137 21.86 22.94 3.95
N SER A 138 20.89 23.86 3.79
CA SER A 138 19.77 23.77 2.79
C SER A 138 18.68 24.85 2.98
N ASN A 139 18.02 25.25 1.87
CA ASN A 139 16.81 26.10 1.81
C ASN A 139 16.95 27.59 2.20
N GLN A 140 17.60 28.41 1.37
CA GLN A 140 17.44 29.89 1.43
C GLN A 140 16.20 30.42 0.70
N GLU A 141 15.62 29.64 -0.22
CA GLU A 141 14.47 30.03 -1.08
C GLU A 141 13.15 30.33 -0.34
N ARG A 142 13.08 30.13 0.99
CA ARG A 142 11.85 30.30 1.79
C ARG A 142 11.78 31.61 2.59
N LYS A 143 12.75 32.52 2.46
CA LYS A 143 12.80 33.76 3.27
C LYS A 143 12.10 34.95 2.60
N ASP A 144 12.26 35.13 1.28
CA ASP A 144 11.81 36.33 0.56
C ASP A 144 10.29 36.43 0.33
N ASP A 145 9.57 35.30 0.26
CA ASP A 145 8.11 35.28 0.05
C ASP A 145 7.29 35.91 1.20
N ARG A 146 7.92 36.13 2.38
CA ARG A 146 7.22 36.61 3.58
C ARG A 146 7.03 38.13 3.65
N GLU A 147 7.81 38.93 2.91
CA GLU A 147 7.71 40.40 2.97
C GLU A 147 6.56 40.98 2.12
N ARG A 148 5.92 40.17 1.26
CA ARG A 148 4.99 40.65 0.22
C ARG A 148 3.50 40.47 0.59
N GLY A 149 3.10 40.80 1.83
CA GLY A 149 1.79 40.37 2.34
C GLY A 149 1.13 41.11 3.51
N GLU A 150 1.33 42.42 3.70
CA GLU A 150 0.57 43.18 4.72
C GLU A 150 -0.94 43.19 4.44
N GLY A 151 -1.69 42.29 5.08
CA GLY A 151 -3.15 42.28 5.04
C GLY A 151 -3.79 41.02 5.62
N GLN A 152 -3.33 39.84 5.20
CA GLN A 152 -3.86 38.55 5.66
C GLN A 152 -2.72 37.56 5.92
N GLU A 153 -2.53 37.17 7.18
CA GLU A 153 -1.72 36.00 7.50
C GLU A 153 -2.37 34.76 6.87
N PRO A 154 -1.64 33.98 6.06
CA PRO A 154 -2.16 32.72 5.58
C PRO A 154 -2.33 31.75 6.75
N ALA A 155 -3.41 30.96 6.75
CA ALA A 155 -3.71 29.97 7.78
C ALA A 155 -2.55 28.99 8.05
N PHE A 156 -1.75 28.72 7.02
CA PHE A 156 -0.50 27.95 7.09
C PHE A 156 0.51 28.48 8.12
N SER A 157 0.58 29.79 8.36
CA SER A 157 1.52 30.38 9.34
C SER A 157 1.26 29.84 10.75
N PHE A 158 -0.02 29.73 11.15
CA PHE A 158 -0.40 29.27 12.48
C PHE A 158 -0.07 27.79 12.69
N LEU A 159 -0.50 26.91 11.78
CA LEU A 159 -0.20 25.47 11.90
C LEU A 159 1.29 25.17 11.76
N ALA A 160 2.02 25.87 10.87
CA ALA A 160 3.47 25.73 10.76
C ALA A 160 4.19 26.14 12.06
N THR A 161 3.76 27.23 12.70
CA THR A 161 4.37 27.66 13.98
C THR A 161 4.10 26.63 15.08
N LEU A 162 2.88 26.10 15.19
CA LEU A 162 2.56 25.00 16.12
C LEU A 162 3.40 23.74 15.84
N ALA A 163 3.57 23.35 14.58
CA ALA A 163 4.35 22.17 14.19
C ALA A 163 5.88 22.36 14.39
N SER A 164 6.38 23.60 14.40
CA SER A 164 7.80 23.92 14.63
C SER A 164 8.17 24.22 16.08
N SER A 165 7.18 24.48 16.94
CA SER A 165 7.37 24.81 18.36
C SER A 165 7.44 23.53 19.20
N SER A 166 8.26 23.51 20.26
CA SER A 166 8.15 22.45 21.27
C SER A 166 6.82 22.52 22.03
N SER A 167 6.43 21.41 22.68
CA SER A 167 5.19 21.36 23.47
C SER A 167 5.18 22.39 24.61
N GLU A 168 6.33 22.66 25.22
CA GLU A 168 6.47 23.63 26.32
C GLU A 168 6.35 25.08 25.82
N GLU A 169 6.94 25.40 24.66
CA GLU A 169 6.78 26.71 24.01
C GLU A 169 5.33 26.93 23.55
N MET A 170 4.70 25.91 22.98
CA MET A 170 3.29 25.96 22.56
C MET A 170 2.35 26.24 23.74
N GLU A 171 2.49 25.49 24.84
CA GLU A 171 1.70 25.73 26.05
C GLU A 171 1.95 27.14 26.63
N SER A 172 3.21 27.58 26.66
CA SER A 172 3.60 28.92 27.14
C SER A 172 2.99 30.06 26.30
N GLN A 173 3.10 29.99 24.97
CA GLN A 173 2.58 31.02 24.06
C GLN A 173 1.04 31.06 24.07
N LEU A 174 0.37 29.90 24.10
CA LEU A 174 -1.09 29.83 24.22
C LEU A 174 -1.56 30.36 25.58
N GLN A 175 -0.82 30.07 26.67
CA GLN A 175 -1.10 30.63 27.98
C GLN A 175 -0.94 32.16 28.00
N GLU A 176 0.14 32.74 27.45
CA GLU A 176 0.32 34.20 27.35
C GLU A 176 -0.88 34.86 26.64
N ARG A 177 -1.33 34.26 25.52
CA ARG A 177 -2.50 34.74 24.77
C ARG A 177 -3.77 34.72 25.62
N VAL A 178 -4.08 33.58 26.26
CA VAL A 178 -5.26 33.44 27.13
C VAL A 178 -5.20 34.45 28.30
N GLU A 179 -4.03 34.66 28.90
CA GLU A 179 -3.86 35.64 29.98
C GLU A 179 -3.94 37.10 29.48
N SER A 180 -3.61 37.37 28.22
CA SER A 180 -3.85 38.67 27.58
C SER A 180 -5.34 38.93 27.38
N SER A 181 -6.06 38.01 26.70
CA SER A 181 -7.51 38.13 26.51
C SER A 181 -8.25 38.21 27.86
N ARG A 182 -7.82 37.45 28.89
CA ARG A 182 -8.39 37.51 30.26
C ARG A 182 -8.18 38.86 30.95
N ARG A 183 -7.01 39.47 30.81
CA ARG A 183 -6.74 40.83 31.35
C ARG A 183 -7.64 41.87 30.69
N ALA A 184 -7.73 41.83 29.36
CA ALA A 184 -8.56 42.74 28.58
C ALA A 184 -10.07 42.62 28.89
N VAL A 185 -10.59 41.39 29.05
CA VAL A 185 -11.97 41.18 29.53
C VAL A 185 -12.18 41.72 30.95
N SER A 186 -11.21 41.53 31.85
CA SER A 186 -11.29 42.03 33.24
C SER A 186 -11.34 43.57 33.30
N GLN A 187 -10.66 44.26 32.37
CA GLN A 187 -10.77 45.70 32.20
C GLN A 187 -12.17 46.11 31.70
N ILE A 188 -12.74 45.42 30.71
CA ILE A 188 -14.12 45.67 30.24
C ILE A 188 -15.13 45.53 31.38
N VAL A 189 -15.02 44.50 32.22
CA VAL A 189 -15.88 44.33 33.40
C VAL A 189 -15.70 45.49 34.39
N THR A 190 -14.46 45.84 34.71
CA THR A 190 -14.15 46.96 35.63
C THR A 190 -14.71 48.30 35.11
N VAL A 191 -14.74 48.52 33.80
CA VAL A 191 -15.34 49.70 33.15
C VAL A 191 -16.86 49.64 33.19
N TYR A 192 -17.45 48.47 32.92
CA TYR A 192 -18.90 48.26 33.03
C TYR A 192 -19.41 48.51 34.45
N ASP A 193 -18.73 47.98 35.47
CA ASP A 193 -19.10 48.15 36.88
C ASP A 193 -19.09 49.64 37.27
N LYS A 194 -18.06 50.41 36.89
CA LYS A 194 -17.98 51.87 37.09
C LYS A 194 -19.10 52.64 36.39
N LEU A 195 -19.49 52.21 35.18
CA LEU A 195 -20.61 52.82 34.45
C LEU A 195 -21.95 52.51 35.13
N GLN A 196 -22.14 51.28 35.60
CA GLN A 196 -23.31 50.84 36.35
C GLN A 196 -23.45 51.61 37.67
N GLU A 197 -22.38 51.75 38.45
CA GLU A 197 -22.35 52.58 39.68
C GLU A 197 -22.75 54.04 39.41
N LYS A 198 -22.23 54.65 38.33
CA LYS A 198 -22.61 56.01 37.91
C LYS A 198 -24.10 56.10 37.53
N VAL A 199 -24.61 55.16 36.75
CA VAL A 199 -26.03 55.10 36.36
C VAL A 199 -26.93 54.93 37.59
N GLU A 200 -26.55 54.09 38.55
CA GLU A 200 -27.30 53.91 39.80
C GLU A 200 -27.20 55.12 40.74
N LEU A 201 -26.09 55.86 40.74
CA LEU A 201 -25.96 57.12 41.48
C LEU A 201 -26.84 58.21 40.89
N LEU A 202 -26.77 58.44 39.58
CA LEU A 202 -27.61 59.41 38.87
C LEU A 202 -29.10 59.05 39.02
N SER A 203 -29.45 57.77 38.89
CA SER A 203 -30.82 57.29 39.11
C SER A 203 -31.31 57.57 40.54
N ARG A 204 -30.44 57.47 41.55
CA ARG A 204 -30.79 57.84 42.94
C ARG A 204 -30.94 59.35 43.13
N LYS A 205 -30.07 60.18 42.52
CA LYS A 205 -30.23 61.65 42.56
C LYS A 205 -31.54 62.09 41.88
N LEU A 206 -31.82 61.57 40.69
CA LEU A 206 -33.05 61.89 39.92
C LEU A 206 -34.34 61.49 40.65
N ASN A 207 -34.31 60.40 41.42
CA ASN A 207 -35.47 59.94 42.23
C ASN A 207 -35.50 60.53 43.66
N SER A 208 -34.63 61.49 44.00
CA SER A 208 -34.55 62.06 45.37
C SER A 208 -35.74 62.95 45.76
N GLY A 209 -36.42 63.55 44.78
CA GLY A 209 -37.53 64.49 45.00
C GLY A 209 -37.11 65.91 45.40
N ASP A 210 -35.81 66.17 45.59
CA ASP A 210 -35.28 67.53 45.79
C ASP A 210 -34.88 68.12 44.43
N ASN A 211 -35.52 69.22 44.04
CA ASN A 211 -35.27 69.89 42.76
C ASN A 211 -33.80 70.29 42.56
N LEU A 212 -33.07 70.65 43.62
CA LEU A 212 -31.66 71.04 43.50
C LEU A 212 -30.76 69.84 43.17
N ILE A 213 -31.01 68.70 43.81
CA ILE A 213 -30.27 67.44 43.57
C ILE A 213 -30.63 66.86 42.19
N VAL A 214 -31.90 67.00 41.77
CA VAL A 214 -32.35 66.64 40.42
C VAL A 214 -31.70 67.53 39.35
N GLU A 215 -31.64 68.84 39.56
CA GLU A 215 -31.02 69.77 38.62
C GLU A 215 -29.51 69.55 38.48
N GLU A 216 -28.80 69.30 39.60
CA GLU A 216 -27.39 68.90 39.58
C GLU A 216 -27.18 67.59 38.79
N ALA A 217 -28.01 66.56 39.01
CA ALA A 217 -27.92 65.29 38.30
C ALA A 217 -28.22 65.41 36.80
N VAL A 218 -29.12 66.32 36.40
CA VAL A 218 -29.40 66.62 34.98
C VAL A 218 -28.20 67.34 34.34
N GLN A 219 -27.50 68.21 35.07
CA GLN A 219 -26.28 68.85 34.59
C GLN A 219 -25.11 67.84 34.46
N GLU A 220 -24.91 66.97 35.45
CA GLU A 220 -23.94 65.86 35.39
C GLU A 220 -24.22 64.93 34.20
N LEU A 221 -25.47 64.50 34.01
CA LEU A 221 -25.88 63.63 32.92
C LEU A 221 -25.70 64.29 31.55
N ASN A 222 -26.08 65.56 31.39
CA ASN A 222 -25.87 66.28 30.13
C ASN A 222 -24.39 66.47 29.80
N SER A 223 -23.54 66.72 30.82
CA SER A 223 -22.08 66.79 30.64
C SER A 223 -21.50 65.46 30.16
N PHE A 224 -21.90 64.35 30.79
CA PHE A 224 -21.50 63.00 30.39
C PHE A 224 -21.97 62.63 28.98
N LEU A 225 -23.22 62.94 28.63
CA LEU A 225 -23.76 62.73 27.28
C LEU A 225 -23.08 63.60 26.23
N ALA A 226 -22.66 64.83 26.55
CA ALA A 226 -21.91 65.68 25.63
C ALA A 226 -20.51 65.10 25.34
N GLN A 227 -19.81 64.60 26.38
CA GLN A 227 -18.52 63.93 26.25
C GLN A 227 -18.61 62.66 25.39
N GLU A 228 -19.59 61.78 25.65
CA GLU A 228 -19.75 60.55 24.87
C GLU A 228 -20.19 60.84 23.42
N ASN A 229 -20.99 61.89 23.16
CA ASN A 229 -21.30 62.30 21.78
C ASN A 229 -20.06 62.78 21.01
N MET A 230 -19.16 63.55 21.63
CA MET A 230 -17.86 63.89 21.00
C MET A 230 -17.05 62.63 20.70
N ARG A 231 -16.95 61.73 21.68
CA ARG A 231 -16.18 60.49 21.58
C ARG A 231 -16.72 59.52 20.52
N LEU A 232 -18.03 59.49 20.32
CA LEU A 232 -18.68 58.74 19.24
C LEU A 232 -18.47 59.40 17.86
N GLN A 233 -18.36 60.72 17.78
CA GLN A 233 -18.00 61.43 16.54
C GLN A 233 -16.55 61.11 16.15
N GLU A 234 -15.59 61.23 17.06
CA GLU A 234 -14.17 60.89 16.84
C GLU A 234 -14.00 59.43 16.34
N LEU A 235 -14.71 58.49 16.96
CA LEU A 235 -14.71 57.09 16.54
C LEU A 235 -15.35 56.89 15.15
N THR A 236 -16.39 57.67 14.83
CA THR A 236 -17.05 57.65 13.52
C THR A 236 -16.11 58.16 12.43
N ASP A 237 -15.42 59.26 12.68
CA ASP A 237 -14.49 59.88 11.73
C ASP A 237 -13.28 58.96 11.45
N LEU A 238 -12.71 58.34 12.49
CA LEU A 238 -11.63 57.36 12.36
C LEU A 238 -12.06 56.09 11.60
N LEU A 239 -13.32 55.63 11.77
CA LEU A 239 -13.86 54.52 11.01
C LEU A 239 -14.12 54.89 9.54
N GLN A 240 -14.55 56.12 9.26
CA GLN A 240 -14.69 56.63 7.88
C GLN A 240 -13.33 56.76 7.19
N GLU A 241 -12.29 57.23 7.88
CA GLU A 241 -10.92 57.29 7.35
C GLU A 241 -10.41 55.88 7.01
N LYS A 242 -10.53 54.92 7.94
CA LYS A 242 -10.14 53.52 7.67
C LYS A 242 -10.91 52.90 6.51
N HIS A 243 -12.21 53.15 6.41
CA HIS A 243 -13.02 52.70 5.28
C HIS A 243 -12.55 53.32 3.96
N ARG A 244 -12.23 54.62 3.95
CA ARG A 244 -11.69 55.33 2.78
C ARG A 244 -10.35 54.74 2.33
N THR A 245 -9.41 54.51 3.24
CA THR A 245 -8.10 53.91 2.93
C THR A 245 -8.26 52.47 2.41
N MET A 246 -9.06 51.64 3.08
CA MET A 246 -9.34 50.27 2.63
C MET A 246 -10.02 50.24 1.24
N SER A 247 -10.91 51.19 0.96
CA SER A 247 -11.55 51.34 -0.36
C SER A 247 -10.56 51.74 -1.46
N GLN A 248 -9.55 52.55 -1.13
CA GLN A 248 -8.48 52.92 -2.07
C GLN A 248 -7.59 51.72 -2.40
N GLU A 249 -7.18 50.92 -1.40
CA GLU A 249 -6.42 49.68 -1.65
C GLU A 249 -7.23 48.64 -2.42
N PHE A 250 -8.53 48.48 -2.10
CA PHE A 250 -9.43 47.62 -2.89
C PHE A 250 -9.49 48.06 -4.36
N SER A 251 -9.60 49.37 -4.63
CA SER A 251 -9.63 49.91 -6.00
C SER A 251 -8.29 49.70 -6.74
N LYS A 252 -7.15 49.92 -6.08
CA LYS A 252 -5.81 49.61 -6.62
C LYS A 252 -5.65 48.13 -6.97
N LEU A 253 -6.13 47.23 -6.11
CA LEU A 253 -6.09 45.79 -6.34
C LEU A 253 -7.06 45.36 -7.46
N GLN A 254 -8.25 45.95 -7.53
CA GLN A 254 -9.20 45.70 -8.62
C GLN A 254 -8.60 46.09 -9.98
N SER A 255 -8.00 47.28 -10.10
CA SER A 255 -7.34 47.70 -11.35
C SER A 255 -6.17 46.78 -11.76
N LYS A 256 -5.43 46.24 -10.79
CA LYS A 256 -4.39 45.20 -11.05
C LYS A 256 -4.99 43.88 -11.56
N VAL A 257 -6.19 43.50 -11.10
CA VAL A 257 -6.90 42.32 -11.61
C VAL A 257 -7.41 42.56 -13.04
N GLU A 258 -8.06 43.70 -13.30
CA GLU A 258 -8.58 44.06 -14.63
C GLU A 258 -7.46 44.15 -15.69
N THR A 259 -6.27 44.65 -15.31
CA THR A 259 -5.07 44.66 -16.17
C THR A 259 -4.40 43.28 -16.32
N ALA A 260 -4.65 42.32 -15.42
CA ALA A 260 -4.24 40.93 -15.59
C ALA A 260 -5.22 40.15 -16.48
N GLU A 261 -6.53 40.31 -16.27
CA GLU A 261 -7.60 39.67 -17.05
C GLU A 261 -7.54 40.09 -18.53
N SER A 262 -7.33 41.37 -18.81
CA SER A 262 -7.12 41.86 -20.19
C SER A 262 -5.84 41.32 -20.84
N ARG A 263 -4.75 41.12 -20.08
CA ARG A 263 -3.53 40.45 -20.58
C ARG A 263 -3.77 38.97 -20.88
N VAL A 264 -4.54 38.27 -20.04
CA VAL A 264 -4.95 36.86 -20.30
C VAL A 264 -5.76 36.78 -21.60
N SER A 265 -6.75 37.65 -21.79
CA SER A 265 -7.57 37.65 -23.01
C SER A 265 -6.77 37.93 -24.30
N VAL A 266 -5.75 38.78 -24.24
CA VAL A 266 -4.81 38.99 -25.37
C VAL A 266 -3.97 37.73 -25.65
N LEU A 267 -3.51 37.03 -24.61
CA LEU A 267 -2.77 35.77 -24.77
C LEU A 267 -3.66 34.64 -25.29
N GLU A 268 -4.93 34.55 -24.86
CA GLU A 268 -5.92 33.61 -25.41
C GLU A 268 -6.13 33.84 -26.91
N SER A 269 -6.34 35.08 -27.35
CA SER A 269 -6.45 35.42 -28.78
C SER A 269 -5.18 35.04 -29.57
N MET A 270 -3.99 35.27 -29.01
CA MET A 270 -2.72 34.89 -29.64
C MET A 270 -2.55 33.37 -29.73
N ILE A 271 -3.04 32.63 -28.73
CA ILE A 271 -3.06 31.16 -28.73
C ILE A 271 -4.00 30.63 -29.82
N ASP A 272 -5.17 31.24 -30.03
CA ASP A 272 -6.11 30.86 -31.09
C ASP A 272 -5.54 31.14 -32.50
N ASP A 273 -4.90 32.29 -32.71
CA ASP A 273 -4.21 32.61 -33.97
C ASP A 273 -3.08 31.60 -34.27
N LEU A 274 -2.28 31.26 -33.26
CA LEU A 274 -1.20 30.26 -33.39
C LEU A 274 -1.74 28.85 -33.63
N GLN A 275 -2.85 28.47 -32.99
CA GLN A 275 -3.54 27.21 -33.29
C GLN A 275 -4.02 27.16 -34.74
N TRP A 276 -4.62 28.24 -35.24
CA TRP A 276 -5.07 28.33 -36.63
C TRP A 276 -3.91 28.21 -37.62
N ASP A 277 -2.77 28.85 -37.35
CA ASP A 277 -1.58 28.77 -38.20
C ASP A 277 -0.91 27.37 -38.15
N ILE A 278 -0.86 26.72 -36.98
CA ILE A 278 -0.45 25.32 -36.84
C ILE A 278 -1.33 24.41 -37.71
N ASP A 279 -2.65 24.60 -37.67
CA ASP A 279 -3.59 23.77 -38.42
C ASP A 279 -3.56 24.05 -39.93
N LYS A 280 -3.27 25.29 -40.33
CA LYS A 280 -2.97 25.72 -41.71
C LYS A 280 -1.66 25.11 -42.23
N ILE A 281 -0.63 25.02 -41.38
CA ILE A 281 0.63 24.31 -41.67
C ILE A 281 0.38 22.81 -41.79
N ARG A 282 -0.32 22.15 -40.86
CA ARG A 282 -0.72 20.74 -40.96
C ARG A 282 -1.50 20.45 -42.25
N LYS A 283 -2.45 21.32 -42.63
CA LYS A 283 -3.20 21.21 -43.90
C LYS A 283 -2.31 21.42 -45.14
N ARG A 284 -1.16 22.09 -45.03
CA ARG A 284 -0.13 22.18 -46.10
C ARG A 284 0.74 20.93 -46.11
N GLU A 285 1.20 20.48 -44.94
CA GLU A 285 2.00 19.26 -44.75
C GLU A 285 1.25 18.02 -45.29
N GLN A 286 -0.02 17.82 -44.91
CA GLN A 286 -0.86 16.74 -45.44
C GLN A 286 -1.07 16.81 -46.97
N ARG A 287 -0.96 17.99 -47.60
CA ARG A 287 -0.95 18.12 -49.07
C ARG A 287 0.41 17.74 -49.65
N LEU A 288 1.50 18.18 -49.03
CA LEU A 288 2.86 17.81 -49.42
C LEU A 288 3.13 16.31 -49.25
N ASN A 289 2.71 15.69 -48.14
CA ASN A 289 2.85 14.25 -47.89
C ASN A 289 2.00 13.43 -48.87
N ARG A 290 0.80 13.90 -49.24
CA ARG A 290 -0.01 13.26 -50.30
C ARG A 290 0.66 13.38 -51.68
N HIS A 291 1.13 14.57 -52.05
CA HIS A 291 1.89 14.74 -53.29
C HIS A 291 3.22 13.98 -53.27
N LEU A 292 3.86 13.79 -52.11
CA LEU A 292 5.05 12.96 -51.98
C LEU A 292 4.71 11.47 -52.17
N ALA A 293 3.58 10.98 -51.64
CA ALA A 293 3.10 9.64 -51.93
C ALA A 293 2.77 9.46 -53.43
N GLU A 294 2.01 10.39 -54.02
CA GLU A 294 1.72 10.43 -55.47
C GLU A 294 3.00 10.52 -56.32
N VAL A 295 4.02 11.25 -55.86
CA VAL A 295 5.31 11.39 -56.55
C VAL A 295 6.21 10.18 -56.32
N LEU A 296 6.15 9.47 -55.19
CA LEU A 296 6.85 8.19 -55.00
C LEU A 296 6.23 7.10 -55.90
N GLU A 297 4.89 7.04 -55.95
CA GLU A 297 4.12 6.20 -56.88
C GLU A 297 4.41 6.58 -58.36
N ARG A 298 4.57 7.87 -58.65
CA ARG A 298 5.00 8.38 -59.96
C ARG A 298 6.50 8.39 -60.21
N VAL A 299 7.39 8.17 -59.24
CA VAL A 299 8.83 7.98 -59.50
C VAL A 299 9.13 6.50 -59.71
N ASN A 300 8.29 5.63 -59.16
CA ASN A 300 7.97 4.38 -59.82
C ASN A 300 7.35 4.60 -61.26
N SER A 301 7.10 5.84 -61.81
CA SER A 301 6.50 6.16 -63.18
C SER A 301 6.58 7.51 -64.15
N LYS A 302 6.70 8.94 -63.96
CA LYS A 302 7.16 10.22 -64.86
C LYS A 302 6.49 11.77 -64.88
N GLY A 303 7.05 12.96 -65.47
CA GLY A 303 6.48 14.45 -65.65
C GLY A 303 7.26 15.80 -66.28
N TYR A 304 6.71 17.10 -66.57
CA TYR A 304 7.37 18.42 -67.23
C TYR A 304 6.86 20.02 -67.12
N LYS A 305 7.19 21.13 -67.99
CA LYS A 305 7.19 22.74 -67.78
C LYS A 305 7.01 23.92 -68.96
N VAL A 306 6.75 25.33 -68.80
CA VAL A 306 6.74 26.60 -69.81
C VAL A 306 6.60 28.22 -69.38
N TYR A 307 6.60 29.36 -70.27
CA TYR A 307 6.70 30.95 -70.04
C TYR A 307 6.04 32.16 -71.02
N GLY A 308 6.15 33.58 -70.88
CA GLY A 308 5.63 34.81 -71.78
C GLY A 308 5.88 36.45 -71.53
N ALA A 309 5.43 37.54 -72.34
CA ALA A 309 5.69 39.13 -72.26
C ALA A 309 4.86 40.34 -73.10
N GLY A 310 5.07 41.76 -73.05
CA GLY A 310 4.36 42.98 -73.81
C GLY A 310 4.75 44.61 -73.72
N SER A 311 4.13 45.71 -74.41
CA SER A 311 4.45 47.29 -74.43
C SER A 311 3.50 48.48 -75.13
N SER A 312 3.72 49.90 -75.13
CA SER A 312 2.88 51.13 -75.74
C SER A 312 3.37 52.72 -75.86
N LEU A 313 2.66 53.81 -76.46
CA LEU A 313 2.92 55.40 -76.64
C LEU A 313 1.72 56.40 -77.25
N TYR A 314 1.55 57.78 -77.60
CA TYR A 314 2.06 59.29 -77.69
C TYR A 314 0.92 60.43 -78.13
N GLY A 315 0.82 61.82 -78.45
CA GLY A 315 1.47 63.27 -78.60
C GLY A 315 0.62 64.57 -79.22
N GLY A 316 0.99 65.95 -79.31
CA GLY A 316 0.22 67.20 -79.96
C GLY A 316 0.63 68.83 -79.86
N THR A 317 0.08 69.92 -80.60
CA THR A 317 0.41 71.50 -80.59
C THR A 317 -0.45 72.70 -81.37
N ILE A 318 -0.25 74.11 -81.31
CA ILE A 318 -0.99 75.36 -82.02
C ILE A 318 -0.38 76.93 -82.07
N THR A 319 -0.91 78.07 -82.76
CA THR A 319 -0.36 79.55 -83.04
C THR A 319 -1.25 80.91 -83.41
N ILE A 320 -0.79 82.27 -83.48
CA ILE A 320 -1.51 83.70 -83.69
C ILE A 320 -0.73 85.04 -84.36
N ASN A 321 -1.25 86.36 -84.60
CA ASN A 321 -0.67 87.64 -85.38
C ASN A 321 -1.17 89.26 -85.29
N ALA A 322 -0.37 90.38 -85.68
CA ALA A 322 -0.38 91.97 -85.90
C ALA A 322 -0.25 93.17 -84.82
N ARG A 323 -0.54 94.51 -84.99
CA ARG A 323 -0.20 95.61 -83.94
C ARG A 323 -0.88 95.40 -82.59
N LYS A 324 -2.18 95.09 -82.59
CA LYS A 324 -2.86 94.66 -81.35
C LYS A 324 -2.28 93.36 -80.80
N PHE A 325 -1.61 92.58 -81.64
CA PHE A 325 -0.83 91.42 -81.24
C PHE A 325 0.59 91.79 -80.80
N GLU A 326 1.21 92.90 -81.21
CA GLU A 326 2.44 93.43 -80.60
C GLU A 326 2.13 93.90 -79.16
N GLU A 327 1.04 94.66 -78.99
CA GLU A 327 0.56 95.12 -77.67
C GLU A 327 0.14 93.92 -76.78
N MET A 328 -0.69 93.00 -77.31
CA MET A 328 -1.08 91.77 -76.61
C MET A 328 0.08 90.81 -76.39
N ASN A 329 1.10 90.77 -77.24
CA ASN A 329 2.29 89.93 -77.03
C ASN A 329 3.23 90.56 -76.00
N ALA A 330 3.31 91.88 -75.90
CA ALA A 330 4.01 92.55 -74.80
C ALA A 330 3.33 92.28 -73.44
N GLU A 331 1.99 92.47 -73.37
CA GLU A 331 1.20 92.08 -72.19
C GLU A 331 1.32 90.57 -71.89
N LEU A 332 1.41 89.71 -72.92
CA LEU A 332 1.62 88.28 -72.77
C LEU A 332 3.02 87.93 -72.24
N GLU A 333 4.09 88.59 -72.70
CA GLU A 333 5.43 88.38 -72.13
C GLU A 333 5.51 88.87 -70.68
N GLU A 334 4.91 90.02 -70.34
CA GLU A 334 4.85 90.50 -68.95
C GLU A 334 4.06 89.52 -68.05
N ASN A 335 2.91 89.02 -68.53
CA ASN A 335 2.14 88.01 -67.79
C ASN A 335 2.86 86.65 -67.71
N LYS A 336 3.63 86.25 -68.73
CA LYS A 336 4.51 85.07 -68.68
C LYS A 336 5.62 85.25 -67.65
N GLU A 337 6.29 86.40 -67.62
CA GLU A 337 7.35 86.69 -66.67
C GLU A 337 6.80 86.73 -65.23
N LEU A 338 5.65 87.37 -65.01
CA LEU A 338 4.96 87.37 -63.71
C LEU A 338 4.51 85.96 -63.29
N ALA A 339 4.01 85.15 -64.24
CA ALA A 339 3.65 83.75 -63.97
C ALA A 339 4.88 82.89 -63.67
N GLN A 340 6.00 83.09 -64.39
CA GLN A 340 7.25 82.37 -64.16
C GLN A 340 7.88 82.75 -62.81
N ASN A 341 7.86 84.03 -62.44
CA ASN A 341 8.33 84.49 -61.13
C ASN A 341 7.49 83.88 -59.99
N ARG A 342 6.16 83.90 -60.11
CA ARG A 342 5.25 83.22 -59.16
C ARG A 342 5.45 81.71 -59.12
N LEU A 343 5.75 81.07 -60.24
CA LEU A 343 6.08 79.64 -60.30
C LEU A 343 7.38 79.38 -59.53
N CYS A 344 8.45 80.14 -59.79
CA CYS A 344 9.71 80.05 -59.06
C CYS A 344 9.56 80.30 -57.55
N GLU A 345 8.66 81.20 -57.12
CA GLU A 345 8.32 81.44 -55.72
C GLU A 345 7.57 80.25 -55.09
N LEU A 346 6.59 79.68 -55.80
CA LEU A 346 5.84 78.50 -55.35
C LEU A 346 6.72 77.23 -55.34
N GLU A 347 7.66 77.09 -56.27
CA GLU A 347 8.63 76.00 -56.30
C GLU A 347 9.59 76.07 -55.12
N LYS A 348 10.08 77.27 -54.77
CA LYS A 348 10.88 77.50 -53.54
C LYS A 348 10.07 77.19 -52.29
N LEU A 349 8.88 77.77 -52.13
CA LEU A 349 8.01 77.51 -50.98
C LEU A 349 7.64 76.03 -50.85
N ARG A 350 7.47 75.32 -51.96
CA ARG A 350 7.27 73.86 -51.99
C ARG A 350 8.53 73.12 -51.53
N GLN A 351 9.72 73.51 -51.99
CA GLN A 351 10.99 72.93 -51.54
C GLN A 351 11.24 73.20 -50.05
N ASP A 352 11.09 74.44 -49.60
CA ASP A 352 11.24 74.83 -48.19
C ASP A 352 10.28 74.01 -47.29
N PHE A 353 9.03 73.80 -47.72
CA PHE A 353 8.08 72.96 -47.04
C PHE A 353 8.48 71.47 -47.03
N GLU A 354 9.02 70.96 -48.13
CA GLU A 354 9.49 69.56 -48.26
C GLU A 354 10.75 69.32 -47.39
N GLU A 355 11.65 70.31 -47.29
CA GLU A 355 12.81 70.30 -46.40
C GLU A 355 12.40 70.39 -44.92
N VAL A 356 11.52 71.32 -44.54
CA VAL A 356 11.00 71.43 -43.16
C VAL A 356 10.20 70.19 -42.77
N SER A 357 9.40 69.62 -43.67
CA SER A 357 8.63 68.39 -43.42
C SER A 357 9.55 67.18 -43.20
N THR A 358 10.58 67.01 -44.04
CA THR A 358 11.56 65.91 -43.86
C THR A 358 12.45 66.09 -42.64
N GLN A 359 12.78 67.33 -42.24
CA GLN A 359 13.42 67.61 -40.94
C GLN A 359 12.49 67.25 -39.77
N ASN A 360 11.20 67.58 -39.86
CA ASN A 360 10.22 67.30 -38.81
C ASN A 360 10.03 65.78 -38.59
N GLU A 361 9.97 64.98 -39.66
CA GLU A 361 9.91 63.52 -39.53
C GLU A 361 11.21 62.89 -39.01
N LYS A 362 12.39 63.42 -39.37
CA LYS A 362 13.67 63.00 -38.75
C LYS A 362 13.65 63.22 -37.24
N LEU A 363 13.31 64.44 -36.80
CA LEU A 363 13.22 64.79 -35.38
C LEU A 363 12.17 63.94 -34.63
N LYS A 364 11.05 63.57 -35.27
CA LYS A 364 10.07 62.63 -34.68
C LYS A 364 10.65 61.21 -34.54
N VAL A 365 11.44 60.72 -35.48
CA VAL A 365 12.12 59.40 -35.38
C VAL A 365 13.17 59.44 -34.28
N GLU A 366 14.02 60.47 -34.26
CA GLU A 366 15.07 60.68 -33.26
C GLU A 366 14.47 60.77 -31.84
N LEU A 367 13.40 61.55 -31.65
CA LEU A 367 12.70 61.66 -30.35
C LEU A 367 12.13 60.33 -29.87
N ARG A 368 11.55 59.51 -30.76
CA ARG A 368 11.05 58.16 -30.41
C ARG A 368 12.20 57.24 -29.98
N SER A 369 13.28 57.22 -30.75
CA SER A 369 14.47 56.42 -30.44
C SER A 369 15.13 56.84 -29.13
N ALA A 370 15.23 58.14 -28.86
CA ALA A 370 15.80 58.66 -27.63
C ALA A 370 15.00 58.25 -26.38
N VAL A 371 13.66 58.24 -26.46
CA VAL A 371 12.80 57.76 -25.37
C VAL A 371 13.02 56.28 -25.09
N GLU A 372 13.17 55.45 -26.12
CA GLU A 372 13.47 54.02 -25.93
C GLU A 372 14.82 53.77 -25.25
N GLU A 373 15.89 54.45 -25.68
CA GLU A 373 17.22 54.27 -25.07
C GLU A 373 17.26 54.80 -23.63
N VAL A 374 16.66 55.96 -23.36
CA VAL A 374 16.54 56.48 -21.98
C VAL A 374 15.76 55.52 -21.09
N VAL A 375 14.69 54.89 -21.58
CA VAL A 375 13.96 53.84 -20.84
C VAL A 375 14.86 52.63 -20.59
N LYS A 376 15.63 52.16 -21.57
CA LYS A 376 16.59 51.04 -21.40
C LYS A 376 17.69 51.36 -20.38
N GLU A 377 18.10 52.62 -20.26
CA GLU A 377 19.07 53.06 -19.26
C GLU A 377 18.49 53.19 -17.84
N THR A 378 17.16 53.24 -17.64
CA THR A 378 16.58 53.35 -16.29
C THR A 378 17.00 52.19 -15.37
N PRO A 379 17.20 52.44 -14.05
CA PRO A 379 17.49 51.37 -13.10
C PRO A 379 16.33 50.37 -12.99
N GLU A 380 15.09 50.81 -13.16
CA GLU A 380 13.90 49.95 -13.17
C GLU A 380 13.93 48.95 -14.35
N TYR A 381 14.21 49.43 -15.56
CA TYR A 381 14.33 48.54 -16.74
C TYR A 381 15.50 47.57 -16.58
N ARG A 382 16.68 48.05 -16.15
CA ARG A 382 17.86 47.19 -15.98
C ARG A 382 17.68 46.16 -14.86
N CYS A 383 16.98 46.51 -13.78
CA CYS A 383 16.57 45.56 -12.74
C CYS A 383 15.63 44.48 -13.30
N MET A 384 14.59 44.89 -14.04
CA MET A 384 13.63 43.98 -14.68
C MET A 384 14.28 43.08 -15.74
N GLN A 385 15.24 43.60 -16.51
CA GLN A 385 16.02 42.85 -17.49
C GLN A 385 16.91 41.80 -16.81
N SER A 386 17.51 42.13 -15.67
CA SER A 386 18.28 41.18 -14.86
C SER A 386 17.38 40.06 -14.30
N GLN A 387 16.25 40.43 -13.68
CA GLN A 387 15.25 39.47 -13.18
C GLN A 387 14.74 38.54 -14.29
N PHE A 388 14.40 39.09 -15.46
CA PHE A 388 13.99 38.29 -16.62
C PHE A 388 15.11 37.34 -17.07
N SER A 389 16.37 37.78 -17.07
CA SER A 389 17.50 36.94 -17.46
C SER A 389 17.74 35.78 -16.50
N VAL A 390 17.54 35.99 -15.20
CA VAL A 390 17.57 34.92 -14.17
C VAL A 390 16.42 33.93 -14.40
N LEU A 391 15.17 34.40 -14.41
CA LEU A 391 13.98 33.58 -14.63
C LEU A 391 14.00 32.80 -15.95
N TYR A 392 14.58 33.37 -17.01
CA TYR A 392 14.75 32.70 -18.30
C TYR A 392 15.78 31.57 -18.24
N ASN A 393 16.89 31.76 -17.53
CA ASN A 393 17.90 30.71 -17.32
C ASN A 393 17.37 29.58 -16.41
N GLU A 394 16.64 29.92 -15.35
CA GLU A 394 15.94 28.94 -14.49
C GLU A 394 14.91 28.14 -15.30
N SER A 395 14.11 28.81 -16.14
CA SER A 395 13.15 28.15 -17.04
C SER A 395 13.83 27.16 -18.00
N LEU A 396 15.03 27.50 -18.50
CA LEU A 396 15.83 26.59 -19.32
C LEU A 396 16.38 25.39 -18.53
N GLN A 397 16.84 25.59 -17.29
CA GLN A 397 17.32 24.51 -16.41
C GLN A 397 16.20 23.55 -15.99
N LEU A 398 15.06 24.09 -15.53
CA LEU A 398 13.87 23.31 -15.20
C LEU A 398 13.37 22.50 -16.41
N LYS A 399 13.43 23.08 -17.61
CA LYS A 399 13.10 22.36 -18.85
C LYS A 399 14.08 21.23 -19.15
N ALA A 400 15.39 21.43 -18.95
CA ALA A 400 16.39 20.39 -19.12
C ALA A 400 16.14 19.22 -18.16
N HIS A 401 15.97 19.48 -16.86
CA HIS A 401 15.64 18.45 -15.87
C HIS A 401 14.33 17.73 -16.15
N LEU A 402 13.33 18.42 -16.68
CA LEU A 402 12.06 17.82 -17.07
C LEU A 402 12.20 16.88 -18.28
N ASP A 403 13.05 17.20 -19.26
CA ASP A 403 13.35 16.32 -20.39
C ASP A 403 14.32 15.17 -20.02
N GLU A 404 15.22 15.37 -19.05
CA GLU A 404 16.01 14.31 -18.40
C GLU A 404 15.10 13.31 -17.65
N ALA A 405 14.19 13.82 -16.80
CA ALA A 405 13.24 13.01 -16.04
C ALA A 405 12.30 12.22 -16.96
N ARG A 406 11.80 12.84 -18.05
CA ARG A 406 11.06 12.14 -19.12
C ARG A 406 11.87 11.01 -19.73
N THR A 407 13.15 11.24 -20.03
CA THR A 407 14.05 10.24 -20.64
C THR A 407 14.28 9.08 -19.68
N LEU A 408 14.52 9.36 -18.39
CA LEU A 408 14.65 8.36 -17.34
C LEU A 408 13.37 7.53 -17.19
N LEU A 409 12.19 8.16 -17.17
CA LEU A 409 10.89 7.49 -17.08
C LEU A 409 10.61 6.57 -18.27
N HIS A 410 10.97 7.00 -19.50
CA HIS A 410 10.86 6.13 -20.68
C HIS A 410 11.83 4.95 -20.61
N GLY A 411 13.05 5.18 -20.09
CA GLY A 411 14.03 4.13 -19.82
C GLY A 411 13.53 3.08 -18.83
N THR A 412 13.07 3.52 -17.66
CA THR A 412 12.60 2.61 -16.59
C THR A 412 11.33 1.87 -16.98
N ARG A 413 10.38 2.52 -17.67
CA ARG A 413 9.20 1.84 -18.25
C ARG A 413 9.61 0.80 -19.29
N GLY A 414 10.61 1.11 -20.13
CA GLY A 414 11.16 0.20 -21.12
C GLY A 414 11.90 -1.01 -20.52
N THR A 415 12.59 -0.86 -19.39
CA THR A 415 13.20 -1.99 -18.68
C THR A 415 12.16 -2.84 -17.94
N HIS A 416 11.17 -2.21 -17.29
CA HIS A 416 10.13 -2.93 -16.57
C HIS A 416 9.25 -3.76 -17.51
N GLN A 417 8.87 -3.21 -18.68
CA GLN A 417 8.12 -3.94 -19.70
C GLN A 417 8.82 -5.24 -20.14
N ARG A 418 10.12 -5.19 -20.44
CA ARG A 418 10.93 -6.37 -20.80
C ARG A 418 11.04 -7.39 -19.67
N GLN A 419 10.96 -6.93 -18.42
CA GLN A 419 11.01 -7.80 -17.26
C GLN A 419 9.68 -8.54 -17.05
N VAL A 420 8.55 -7.85 -17.23
CA VAL A 420 7.22 -8.49 -17.23
C VAL A 420 7.17 -9.57 -18.33
N GLU A 421 7.61 -9.24 -19.55
CA GLU A 421 7.72 -10.19 -20.67
C GLU A 421 8.61 -11.41 -20.36
N LEU A 422 9.66 -11.25 -19.55
CA LEU A 422 10.51 -12.36 -19.10
C LEU A 422 9.82 -13.22 -18.03
N ILE A 423 9.16 -12.59 -17.05
CA ILE A 423 8.42 -13.29 -15.99
C ILE A 423 7.27 -14.09 -16.59
N GLU A 424 6.45 -13.50 -17.46
CA GLU A 424 5.36 -14.19 -18.18
C GLU A 424 5.88 -15.41 -18.95
N ARG A 425 7.02 -15.28 -19.63
CA ARG A 425 7.64 -16.39 -20.39
C ARG A 425 8.10 -17.52 -19.47
N ASP A 426 8.65 -17.19 -18.31
CA ASP A 426 9.21 -18.17 -17.37
C ASP A 426 8.12 -18.81 -16.50
N GLU A 427 7.02 -18.11 -16.20
CA GLU A 427 5.78 -18.68 -15.66
C GLU A 427 5.15 -19.68 -16.63
N VAL A 428 5.03 -19.35 -17.92
CA VAL A 428 4.55 -20.28 -18.96
C VAL A 428 5.47 -21.51 -19.08
N SER A 429 6.78 -21.33 -18.93
CA SER A 429 7.76 -22.41 -18.88
C SER A 429 7.56 -23.33 -17.65
N LEU A 430 7.33 -22.74 -16.47
CA LEU A 430 7.09 -23.46 -15.23
C LEU A 430 5.75 -24.22 -15.25
N HIS A 431 4.67 -23.58 -15.72
CA HIS A 431 3.37 -24.24 -15.92
C HIS A 431 3.46 -25.42 -16.88
N LYS A 432 4.30 -25.34 -17.92
CA LYS A 432 4.54 -26.46 -18.84
C LYS A 432 5.24 -27.63 -18.13
N LYS A 433 6.26 -27.36 -17.31
CA LYS A 433 6.97 -28.38 -16.51
C LYS A 433 6.04 -29.07 -15.51
N LEU A 434 5.33 -28.29 -14.69
CA LEU A 434 4.38 -28.80 -13.72
C LEU A 434 3.29 -29.66 -14.38
N ARG A 435 2.81 -29.26 -15.56
CA ARG A 435 1.84 -30.06 -16.33
C ARG A 435 2.43 -31.39 -16.80
N THR A 436 3.70 -31.46 -17.18
CA THR A 436 4.34 -32.74 -17.53
C THR A 436 4.62 -33.61 -16.30
N GLU A 437 4.97 -33.02 -15.15
CA GLU A 437 5.15 -33.74 -13.89
C GLU A 437 3.83 -34.34 -13.39
N VAL A 438 2.72 -33.61 -13.47
CA VAL A 438 1.37 -34.13 -13.14
C VAL A 438 1.02 -35.34 -14.00
N ILE A 439 1.25 -35.29 -15.32
CA ILE A 439 0.98 -36.43 -16.22
C ILE A 439 1.83 -37.65 -15.84
N GLN A 440 3.12 -37.46 -15.51
CA GLN A 440 4.00 -38.54 -15.06
C GLN A 440 3.56 -39.15 -13.71
N LEU A 441 3.03 -38.33 -12.80
CA LEU A 441 2.46 -38.79 -11.53
C LEU A 441 1.12 -39.52 -11.75
N GLU A 442 0.30 -39.11 -12.71
CA GLU A 442 -0.92 -39.83 -13.10
C GLU A 442 -0.61 -41.20 -13.73
N ASP A 443 0.38 -41.27 -14.63
CA ASP A 443 0.85 -42.52 -15.26
C ASP A 443 1.44 -43.49 -14.24
N THR A 444 2.30 -43.02 -13.32
CA THR A 444 2.88 -43.86 -12.26
C THR A 444 1.84 -44.31 -11.24
N LEU A 445 0.87 -43.47 -10.88
CA LEU A 445 -0.28 -43.85 -10.06
C LEU A 445 -1.14 -44.95 -10.74
N ALA A 446 -1.34 -44.85 -12.06
CA ALA A 446 -2.05 -45.87 -12.83
C ALA A 446 -1.28 -47.21 -12.87
N GLN A 447 0.04 -47.17 -13.02
CA GLN A 447 0.90 -48.36 -12.97
C GLN A 447 0.89 -49.03 -11.58
N VAL A 448 1.03 -48.27 -10.49
CA VAL A 448 0.96 -48.82 -9.12
C VAL A 448 -0.41 -49.43 -8.81
N ARG A 449 -1.50 -48.82 -9.30
CA ARG A 449 -2.86 -49.40 -9.19
C ARG A 449 -2.99 -50.73 -9.93
N LYS A 450 -2.38 -50.85 -11.11
CA LYS A 450 -2.35 -52.10 -11.90
C LYS A 450 -1.53 -53.17 -11.18
N GLU A 451 -0.36 -52.84 -10.64
CA GLU A 451 0.48 -53.75 -9.86
C GLU A 451 -0.23 -54.24 -8.59
N TYR A 452 -0.92 -53.34 -7.87
CA TYR A 452 -1.75 -53.70 -6.73
C TYR A 452 -2.85 -54.70 -7.09
N GLU A 453 -3.60 -54.49 -8.18
CA GLU A 453 -4.67 -55.40 -8.57
C GLU A 453 -4.13 -56.75 -9.07
N MET A 454 -2.95 -56.79 -9.73
CA MET A 454 -2.28 -58.06 -10.06
C MET A 454 -1.88 -58.82 -8.79
N LEU A 455 -1.20 -58.16 -7.84
CA LEU A 455 -0.78 -58.78 -6.58
C LEU A 455 -1.96 -59.24 -5.73
N ARG A 456 -3.08 -58.50 -5.78
CA ARG A 456 -4.35 -58.89 -5.15
C ARG A 456 -4.93 -60.15 -5.81
N ILE A 457 -4.94 -60.24 -7.14
CA ILE A 457 -5.39 -61.44 -7.86
C ILE A 457 -4.50 -62.63 -7.53
N GLU A 458 -3.18 -62.46 -7.47
CA GLU A 458 -2.22 -63.49 -7.04
C GLU A 458 -2.48 -63.96 -5.60
N PHE A 459 -2.80 -63.04 -4.68
CA PHE A 459 -3.17 -63.35 -3.31
C PHE A 459 -4.51 -64.12 -3.22
N GLU A 460 -5.54 -63.67 -3.94
CA GLU A 460 -6.85 -64.34 -4.00
C GLU A 460 -6.73 -65.76 -4.59
N GLN A 461 -5.89 -65.95 -5.63
CA GLN A 461 -5.55 -67.28 -6.16
C GLN A 461 -4.80 -68.16 -5.15
N THR A 462 -3.80 -67.59 -4.45
CA THR A 462 -3.01 -68.31 -3.44
C THR A 462 -3.88 -68.75 -2.25
N LEU A 463 -4.82 -67.89 -1.83
CA LEU A 463 -5.78 -68.20 -0.79
C LEU A 463 -6.69 -69.37 -1.20
N ALA A 464 -7.28 -69.31 -2.40
CA ALA A 464 -8.14 -70.36 -2.93
C ALA A 464 -7.41 -71.72 -3.08
N ALA A 465 -6.13 -71.71 -3.49
CA ALA A 465 -5.30 -72.91 -3.54
C ALA A 465 -5.02 -73.50 -2.14
N ASN A 466 -4.79 -72.65 -1.14
CA ASN A 466 -4.58 -73.06 0.25
C ASN A 466 -5.86 -73.63 0.88
N GLU A 467 -7.05 -73.08 0.58
CA GLU A 467 -8.32 -73.65 1.01
C GLU A 467 -8.56 -75.06 0.42
N GLN A 468 -8.22 -75.27 -0.87
CA GLN A 468 -8.28 -76.59 -1.52
C GLN A 468 -7.30 -77.62 -0.91
N ALA A 469 -6.19 -77.18 -0.31
CA ALA A 469 -5.29 -78.06 0.44
C ALA A 469 -5.90 -78.54 1.79
N GLY A 470 -6.93 -77.85 2.31
CA GLY A 470 -7.58 -78.18 3.58
C GLY A 470 -8.16 -79.61 3.65
N PRO A 471 -9.03 -80.02 2.70
CA PRO A 471 -9.54 -81.40 2.59
C PRO A 471 -8.43 -82.46 2.46
N ILE A 472 -7.47 -82.27 1.55
CA ILE A 472 -6.35 -83.20 1.32
C ILE A 472 -5.56 -83.43 2.61
N ASN A 473 -5.27 -82.36 3.36
CA ASN A 473 -4.60 -82.45 4.65
C ASN A 473 -5.44 -83.14 5.75
N ARG A 474 -6.79 -83.12 5.67
CA ARG A 474 -7.66 -83.91 6.56
C ARG A 474 -7.62 -85.39 6.20
N GLU A 475 -7.76 -85.74 4.92
CA GLU A 475 -7.67 -87.12 4.43
C GLU A 475 -6.32 -87.76 4.75
N MET A 476 -5.21 -87.02 4.54
CA MET A 476 -3.87 -87.46 4.91
C MET A 476 -3.75 -87.75 6.42
N ARG A 477 -4.33 -86.92 7.30
CA ARG A 477 -4.36 -87.17 8.75
C ARG A 477 -5.19 -88.40 9.12
N HIS A 478 -6.34 -88.62 8.48
CA HIS A 478 -7.14 -89.83 8.69
C HIS A 478 -6.41 -91.10 8.23
N LEU A 479 -5.70 -91.04 7.09
CA LEU A 479 -4.87 -92.15 6.60
C LEU A 479 -3.71 -92.45 7.56
N ILE A 480 -2.99 -91.43 8.04
CA ILE A 480 -1.92 -91.58 9.03
C ILE A 480 -2.46 -92.21 10.33
N SER A 481 -3.59 -91.73 10.85
CA SER A 481 -4.21 -92.28 12.07
C SER A 481 -4.66 -93.74 11.89
N SER A 482 -5.22 -94.08 10.73
CA SER A 482 -5.59 -95.46 10.37
C SER A 482 -4.36 -96.39 10.33
N LEU A 483 -3.28 -95.95 9.67
CA LEU A 483 -2.01 -96.69 9.60
C LEU A 483 -1.36 -96.84 10.99
N GLN A 484 -1.40 -95.81 11.82
CA GLN A 484 -0.92 -95.85 13.21
C GLN A 484 -1.73 -96.85 14.05
N ASN A 485 -3.05 -96.85 13.94
CA ASN A 485 -3.93 -97.81 14.62
C ASN A 485 -3.66 -99.25 14.17
N HIS A 486 -3.51 -99.50 12.86
CA HIS A 486 -3.18 -100.82 12.34
C HIS A 486 -1.79 -101.28 12.81
N ASN A 487 -0.81 -100.37 12.85
CA ASN A 487 0.53 -100.67 13.39
C ASN A 487 0.50 -100.96 14.91
N HIS A 488 -0.36 -100.28 15.67
CA HIS A 488 -0.60 -100.57 17.09
C HIS A 488 -1.28 -101.94 17.29
N GLN A 489 -2.29 -102.27 16.47
CA GLN A 489 -2.95 -103.58 16.49
C GLN A 489 -1.95 -104.70 16.21
N LEU A 490 -1.13 -104.58 15.17
CA LEU A 490 -0.06 -105.54 14.85
C LEU A 490 0.97 -105.68 15.98
N LYS A 491 1.35 -104.59 16.65
CA LYS A 491 2.20 -104.65 17.87
C LYS A 491 1.51 -105.43 19.00
N GLY A 492 0.21 -105.20 19.22
CA GLY A 492 -0.61 -105.95 20.18
C GLY A 492 -0.76 -107.44 19.84
N GLU A 493 -0.82 -107.79 18.56
CA GLU A 493 -0.79 -109.19 18.10
C GLU A 493 0.58 -109.84 18.30
N VAL A 494 1.67 -109.15 17.92
CA VAL A 494 3.05 -109.63 18.18
C VAL A 494 3.28 -109.84 19.68
N LEU A 495 2.73 -109.00 20.55
CA LEU A 495 2.77 -109.21 22.00
C LEU A 495 1.94 -110.44 22.44
N ARG A 496 0.76 -110.67 21.85
CA ARG A 496 -0.04 -111.88 22.09
C ARG A 496 0.67 -113.16 21.61
N TYR A 497 1.30 -113.15 20.45
CA TYR A 497 2.09 -114.29 19.95
C TYR A 497 3.36 -114.52 20.78
N LYS A 498 4.07 -113.47 21.21
CA LYS A 498 5.20 -113.58 22.16
C LYS A 498 4.75 -114.16 23.51
N ARG A 499 3.54 -113.85 23.99
CA ARG A 499 2.99 -114.46 25.21
C ARG A 499 2.70 -115.94 25.01
N LYS A 500 1.97 -116.32 23.95
CA LYS A 500 1.70 -117.73 23.59
C LYS A 500 2.99 -118.55 23.42
N LEU A 501 4.04 -117.96 22.87
CA LEU A 501 5.35 -118.61 22.75
C LEU A 501 5.99 -118.88 24.12
N ARG A 502 5.94 -117.92 25.06
CA ARG A 502 6.41 -118.11 26.44
C ARG A 502 5.58 -119.14 27.21
N GLU A 503 4.27 -119.17 27.00
CA GLU A 503 3.36 -120.17 27.57
C GLU A 503 3.73 -121.57 27.08
N ALA A 504 3.87 -121.77 25.76
CA ALA A 504 4.31 -123.02 25.16
C ALA A 504 5.73 -123.45 25.62
N GLN A 505 6.66 -122.51 25.77
CA GLN A 505 7.99 -122.77 26.35
C GLN A 505 7.92 -123.19 27.82
N SER A 506 6.99 -122.62 28.60
CA SER A 506 6.72 -123.03 29.98
C SER A 506 6.22 -124.47 30.05
N ASP A 507 5.29 -124.86 29.18
CA ASP A 507 4.72 -126.21 29.16
C ASP A 507 5.70 -127.26 28.60
N LEU A 508 6.57 -126.87 27.66
CA LEU A 508 7.72 -127.68 27.23
C LEU A 508 8.69 -127.95 28.40
N ASN A 509 8.92 -126.97 29.27
CA ASN A 509 9.77 -127.13 30.45
C ASN A 509 9.08 -127.97 31.55
N LYS A 510 7.77 -127.81 31.76
CA LYS A 510 6.98 -128.66 32.69
C LYS A 510 6.97 -130.13 32.26
N THR A 511 6.89 -130.40 30.95
CA THR A 511 6.98 -131.78 30.42
C THR A 511 8.40 -132.34 30.51
N ARG A 512 9.45 -131.52 30.31
CA ARG A 512 10.85 -131.89 30.58
C ARG A 512 11.11 -132.31 32.03
N LEU A 513 10.47 -131.66 33.00
CA LEU A 513 10.64 -131.95 34.44
C LEU A 513 9.99 -133.26 34.91
N ARG A 514 9.33 -134.03 34.02
CA ARG A 514 8.67 -135.31 34.37
C ARG A 514 9.44 -136.57 33.98
N SER A 515 10.60 -136.44 33.34
CA SER A 515 11.53 -137.54 33.02
C SER A 515 12.94 -137.17 33.46
N GLY A 516 13.47 -137.85 34.48
CA GLY A 516 14.76 -137.50 35.08
C GLY A 516 15.98 -138.07 34.35
N SER A 517 16.95 -137.20 34.07
CA SER A 517 18.38 -137.54 34.00
C SER A 517 19.19 -136.34 34.48
N ALA A 518 20.28 -136.60 35.21
CA ALA A 518 21.21 -135.58 35.69
C ALA A 518 22.43 -135.46 34.75
N LEU A 519 23.40 -134.61 35.13
CA LEU A 519 24.73 -134.43 34.51
C LEU A 519 24.70 -133.65 33.16
N LEU A 520 25.49 -132.60 32.91
CA LEU A 520 26.56 -131.93 33.69
C LEU A 520 26.54 -130.40 33.46
N GLN A 521 27.49 -129.71 34.08
CA GLN A 521 27.61 -128.27 34.33
C GLN A 521 28.58 -127.58 33.35
N SER A 522 28.29 -126.35 32.89
CA SER A 522 29.32 -125.30 32.79
C SER A 522 28.76 -123.87 32.67
N GLN A 523 29.64 -122.95 33.09
CA GLN A 523 29.65 -121.49 33.22
C GLN A 523 29.29 -120.74 31.90
N SER A 524 28.90 -119.45 31.88
CA SER A 524 29.49 -118.33 32.64
C SER A 524 28.53 -117.23 33.17
N SER A 525 29.05 -116.46 34.14
CA SER A 525 28.66 -115.10 34.57
C SER A 525 28.85 -114.06 33.44
N THR A 526 28.45 -112.78 33.52
CA THR A 526 28.09 -111.85 34.63
C THR A 526 26.65 -111.29 34.47
N GLU A 527 25.89 -110.83 35.49
CA GLU A 527 26.05 -109.62 36.35
C GLU A 527 26.26 -108.34 35.51
N ASP A 528 25.47 -107.25 35.61
CA ASP A 528 24.30 -106.87 36.43
C ASP A 528 23.20 -106.21 35.53
N ALA A 529 21.88 -106.11 35.84
CA ALA A 529 21.07 -106.17 37.07
C ALA A 529 20.74 -104.83 37.78
N LYS A 530 19.88 -104.00 37.15
CA LYS A 530 18.78 -103.16 37.73
C LYS A 530 18.07 -102.37 36.61
N ASP A 531 16.75 -102.18 36.53
CA ASP A 531 15.66 -101.88 37.50
C ASP A 531 15.76 -100.45 38.11
N GLU A 532 14.71 -99.62 38.15
CA GLU A 532 13.31 -99.80 37.68
C GLU A 532 12.74 -98.44 37.12
N PRO A 533 11.42 -98.07 37.07
CA PRO A 533 10.88 -97.39 35.90
C PRO A 533 10.08 -96.10 36.26
N ALA A 534 9.04 -95.79 35.47
CA ALA A 534 7.81 -95.08 35.89
C ALA A 534 7.92 -93.58 36.22
N GLU A 535 6.85 -92.76 36.12
CA GLU A 535 5.57 -92.95 35.42
C GLU A 535 4.96 -91.60 34.98
N LEU A 536 3.95 -91.72 34.12
CA LEU A 536 2.79 -90.86 33.93
C LEU A 536 2.63 -89.63 34.85
N LYS A 537 2.26 -88.50 34.24
CA LYS A 537 0.90 -87.95 34.45
C LYS A 537 0.38 -87.16 33.26
N GLN A 538 -0.94 -87.11 33.17
CA GLN A 538 -1.77 -86.57 32.09
C GLN A 538 -2.80 -85.61 32.73
N ASP A 539 -3.79 -85.18 31.95
CA ASP A 539 -5.06 -84.55 32.36
C ASP A 539 -4.99 -83.01 32.57
N SER A 540 -5.98 -82.21 32.14
CA SER A 540 -7.15 -82.50 31.28
C SER A 540 -7.68 -81.25 30.54
N GLU A 541 -8.63 -81.48 29.63
CA GLU A 541 -9.25 -80.53 28.68
C GLU A 541 -10.39 -79.67 29.29
N ASP A 542 -11.18 -79.03 28.40
CA ASP A 542 -12.56 -78.51 28.55
C ASP A 542 -12.83 -77.09 29.10
N LEU A 543 -13.95 -76.41 28.75
CA LEU A 543 -14.64 -76.23 27.45
C LEU A 543 -15.75 -75.15 27.57
N SER A 544 -15.72 -74.12 26.72
CA SER A 544 -16.88 -73.39 26.14
C SER A 544 -17.94 -72.58 26.96
N THR A 545 -18.37 -71.49 26.32
CA THR A 545 -19.75 -70.91 26.18
C THR A 545 -20.42 -69.94 27.20
N GLN A 546 -20.74 -68.76 26.65
CA GLN A 546 -22.01 -68.00 26.69
C GLN A 546 -22.49 -67.15 27.92
N SER A 547 -22.57 -65.83 27.65
CA SER A 547 -23.78 -64.99 27.72
C SER A 547 -24.55 -64.83 29.05
N SER A 548 -24.47 -63.62 29.63
CA SER A 548 -25.66 -62.82 30.01
C SER A 548 -25.28 -61.32 30.10
N ALA A 549 -26.25 -60.42 30.31
CA ALA A 549 -26.03 -58.97 30.14
C ALA A 549 -26.80 -58.09 31.14
N SER A 550 -26.30 -56.85 31.27
CA SER A 550 -26.99 -55.60 31.67
C SER A 550 -26.81 -55.07 33.11
N LYS A 551 -26.41 -53.78 33.17
CA LYS A 551 -26.55 -52.75 34.23
C LYS A 551 -25.44 -52.60 35.30
N ALA A 552 -24.45 -51.75 34.97
CA ALA A 552 -23.67 -50.95 35.92
C ALA A 552 -23.21 -49.62 35.28
N SER A 553 -24.14 -48.82 34.77
CA SER A 553 -23.83 -47.65 33.94
C SER A 553 -23.39 -46.41 34.74
N GLN A 554 -22.09 -46.29 35.06
CA GLN A 554 -21.38 -44.99 35.02
C GLN A 554 -19.84 -45.02 35.11
N GLU A 555 -19.20 -46.15 35.43
CA GLU A 555 -17.74 -46.20 35.64
C GLU A 555 -16.93 -46.64 34.40
N ASP A 556 -17.51 -47.47 33.51
CA ASP A 556 -16.87 -48.00 32.28
C ASP A 556 -16.21 -46.95 31.38
N ALA A 557 -16.75 -45.73 31.31
CA ALA A 557 -16.31 -44.71 30.34
C ALA A 557 -14.85 -44.27 30.54
N ASN A 558 -14.40 -44.18 31.80
CA ASN A 558 -13.00 -43.86 32.11
C ASN A 558 -12.09 -45.08 31.96
N GLU A 559 -12.57 -46.27 32.33
CA GLU A 559 -11.76 -47.48 32.25
C GLU A 559 -11.53 -47.93 30.79
N ILE A 560 -12.53 -47.82 29.91
CA ILE A 560 -12.39 -48.11 28.47
C ILE A 560 -11.44 -47.11 27.80
N LYS A 561 -11.46 -45.83 28.21
CA LYS A 561 -10.46 -44.87 27.71
C LYS A 561 -9.06 -45.22 28.20
N SER A 562 -8.87 -45.45 29.50
CA SER A 562 -7.58 -45.84 30.06
C SER A 562 -7.03 -47.13 29.45
N LYS A 563 -7.89 -48.13 29.18
CA LYS A 563 -7.52 -49.38 28.51
C LYS A 563 -7.16 -49.19 27.03
N ARG A 564 -7.79 -48.24 26.32
CA ARG A 564 -7.38 -47.87 24.95
C ARG A 564 -6.06 -47.11 24.94
N ASP A 565 -5.92 -46.10 25.78
CA ASP A 565 -4.68 -45.31 25.91
C ASP A 565 -3.49 -46.23 26.29
N GLU A 566 -3.72 -47.25 27.14
CA GLU A 566 -2.68 -48.22 27.52
C GLU A 566 -2.46 -49.34 26.47
N GLU A 567 -3.50 -49.84 25.77
CA GLU A 567 -3.30 -50.71 24.60
C GLU A 567 -2.55 -49.99 23.47
N GLU A 568 -2.82 -48.70 23.24
CA GLU A 568 -2.14 -47.90 22.23
C GLU A 568 -0.67 -47.65 22.61
N ARG A 569 -0.39 -47.37 23.89
CA ARG A 569 0.99 -47.36 24.42
C ARG A 569 1.67 -48.72 24.35
N GLU A 570 0.96 -49.82 24.56
CA GLU A 570 1.55 -51.15 24.45
C GLU A 570 1.83 -51.51 22.99
N ARG A 571 0.96 -51.12 22.05
CA ARG A 571 1.20 -51.21 20.61
C ARG A 571 2.39 -50.35 20.19
N GLU A 572 2.47 -49.09 20.61
CA GLU A 572 3.64 -48.23 20.40
C GLU A 572 4.93 -48.85 20.97
N ARG A 573 4.88 -49.44 22.17
CA ARG A 573 6.03 -50.12 22.78
C ARG A 573 6.45 -51.35 21.98
N ARG A 574 5.50 -52.22 21.61
CA ARG A 574 5.75 -53.42 20.78
C ARG A 574 6.23 -53.05 19.37
N GLU A 575 5.78 -51.93 18.81
CA GLU A 575 6.24 -51.41 17.52
C GLU A 575 7.65 -50.82 17.61
N LYS A 576 7.93 -49.99 18.62
CA LYS A 576 9.29 -49.47 18.91
C LYS A 576 10.26 -50.59 19.31
N GLU A 577 9.78 -51.68 19.91
CA GLU A 577 10.58 -52.86 20.22
C GLU A 577 10.90 -53.66 18.95
N ARG A 578 9.92 -53.88 18.05
CA ARG A 578 10.13 -54.46 16.72
C ARG A 578 11.01 -53.59 15.82
N GLU A 579 10.91 -52.27 15.93
CA GLU A 579 11.77 -51.31 15.22
C GLU A 579 13.21 -51.43 15.72
N ARG A 580 13.43 -51.42 17.05
CA ARG A 580 14.74 -51.68 17.66
C ARG A 580 15.27 -53.08 17.36
N GLU A 581 14.41 -54.08 17.23
CA GLU A 581 14.81 -55.43 16.84
C GLU A 581 15.25 -55.47 15.37
N ARG A 582 14.52 -54.82 14.47
CA ARG A 582 14.92 -54.61 13.06
C ARG A 582 16.19 -53.77 12.91
N GLU A 583 16.39 -52.75 13.73
CA GLU A 583 17.65 -52.01 13.79
C GLU A 583 18.80 -52.89 14.28
N ARG A 584 18.58 -53.69 15.34
CA ARG A 584 19.57 -54.67 15.82
C ARG A 584 19.84 -55.79 14.82
N GLU A 585 18.88 -56.19 14.00
CA GLU A 585 19.13 -57.11 12.88
C GLU A 585 19.95 -56.44 11.79
N LYS A 586 19.61 -55.22 11.36
CA LYS A 586 20.41 -54.45 10.39
C LYS A 586 21.81 -54.10 10.91
N GLU A 587 21.97 -53.90 12.21
CA GLU A 587 23.25 -53.68 12.87
C GLU A 587 24.07 -54.97 12.89
N LYS A 588 23.47 -56.12 13.26
CA LYS A 588 24.10 -57.44 13.15
C LYS A 588 24.42 -57.83 11.70
N GLU A 589 23.61 -57.39 10.74
CA GLU A 589 23.84 -57.59 9.30
C GLU A 589 25.03 -56.77 8.83
N ARG A 590 25.08 -55.47 9.16
CA ARG A 590 26.25 -54.59 8.93
C ARG A 590 27.51 -55.05 9.67
N GLU A 591 27.38 -55.64 10.86
CA GLU A 591 28.50 -56.30 11.53
C GLU A 591 28.93 -57.57 10.79
N ARG A 592 28.01 -58.44 10.37
CA ARG A 592 28.32 -59.62 9.55
C ARG A 592 28.98 -59.25 8.22
N GLU A 593 28.58 -58.15 7.58
CA GLU A 593 29.22 -57.62 6.37
C GLU A 593 30.61 -57.07 6.67
N LYS A 594 30.78 -56.28 7.74
CA LYS A 594 32.11 -55.83 8.20
C LYS A 594 33.01 -56.99 8.66
N GLN A 595 32.43 -58.08 9.14
CA GLN A 595 33.14 -59.29 9.55
C GLN A 595 33.56 -60.10 8.32
N LYS A 596 32.69 -60.29 7.33
CA LYS A 596 33.03 -60.86 6.02
C LYS A 596 34.09 -60.05 5.27
N LEU A 597 34.02 -58.72 5.30
CA LEU A 597 35.07 -57.85 4.75
C LEU A 597 36.40 -58.05 5.48
N LYS A 598 36.39 -58.08 6.83
CA LYS A 598 37.60 -58.34 7.63
C LYS A 598 38.12 -59.78 7.54
N GLU A 599 37.30 -60.75 7.17
CA GLU A 599 37.74 -62.11 6.83
C GLU A 599 38.34 -62.14 5.43
N SER A 600 37.68 -61.52 4.43
CA SER A 600 38.19 -61.37 3.06
C SER A 600 39.52 -60.60 2.97
N GLU A 601 39.72 -59.58 3.81
CA GLU A 601 41.01 -58.90 3.94
C GLU A 601 42.06 -59.79 4.61
N LYS A 602 41.70 -60.52 5.69
CA LYS A 602 42.65 -61.38 6.42
C LYS A 602 43.06 -62.64 5.65
N GLU A 603 42.19 -63.20 4.81
CA GLU A 603 42.54 -64.32 3.95
C GLU A 603 43.56 -63.95 2.85
N ARG A 604 43.70 -62.65 2.51
CA ARG A 604 44.69 -62.20 1.51
C ARG A 604 46.11 -62.03 2.06
N ASP A 605 46.27 -61.78 3.36
CA ASP A 605 47.56 -61.42 3.98
C ASP A 605 48.31 -62.58 4.68
N SER A 606 47.73 -63.78 4.81
CA SER A 606 48.36 -64.89 5.54
C SER A 606 48.54 -66.20 4.75
N ALA A 607 49.03 -66.13 3.50
CA ALA A 607 49.25 -67.30 2.64
C ALA A 607 50.50 -67.24 1.72
N LYS A 608 51.68 -66.86 2.26
CA LYS A 608 52.98 -66.97 1.54
C LYS A 608 54.11 -67.51 2.41
N ASP A 609 54.23 -68.84 2.53
CA ASP A 609 55.53 -69.54 2.43
C ASP A 609 55.40 -71.07 2.21
N LYS A 610 56.48 -71.73 1.79
CA LYS A 610 56.79 -73.19 1.84
C LYS A 610 56.08 -74.17 0.88
N GLU A 611 56.45 -74.07 -0.39
CA GLU A 611 57.23 -75.10 -1.13
C GLU A 611 56.97 -76.62 -0.92
N LYS A 612 56.48 -77.34 -1.96
CA LYS A 612 57.12 -78.51 -2.65
C LYS A 612 56.12 -79.47 -3.36
N GLY A 613 56.45 -79.94 -4.59
CA GLY A 613 56.35 -81.39 -4.88
C GLY A 613 55.56 -82.00 -6.08
N LYS A 614 56.00 -81.78 -7.33
CA LYS A 614 56.02 -82.74 -8.49
C LYS A 614 54.72 -83.23 -9.21
N HIS A 615 54.92 -83.46 -10.54
CA HIS A 615 54.04 -84.05 -11.59
C HIS A 615 52.68 -83.35 -11.85
N ASP A 616 52.19 -83.26 -13.08
CA ASP A 616 52.56 -83.96 -14.33
C ASP A 616 52.65 -83.00 -15.54
N ASP A 617 53.35 -83.38 -16.62
CA ASP A 617 53.67 -82.47 -17.74
C ASP A 617 52.91 -82.77 -19.04
N GLY A 618 52.07 -81.80 -19.47
CA GLY A 618 51.32 -81.87 -20.73
C GLY A 618 50.31 -80.73 -20.91
N ARG A 619 49.52 -80.42 -19.87
CA ARG A 619 48.46 -79.39 -19.91
C ARG A 619 48.95 -77.93 -19.78
N LYS A 620 50.24 -77.69 -19.52
CA LYS A 620 50.76 -76.36 -19.17
C LYS A 620 50.59 -75.33 -20.30
N LYS A 621 50.86 -75.69 -21.56
CA LYS A 621 50.90 -74.71 -22.66
C LYS A 621 49.54 -74.09 -23.01
N GLU A 622 48.46 -74.85 -22.90
CA GLU A 622 47.10 -74.28 -23.00
C GLU A 622 46.79 -73.41 -21.77
N ALA A 623 47.08 -73.91 -20.57
CA ALA A 623 46.83 -73.18 -19.32
C ALA A 623 47.58 -71.85 -19.24
N GLU A 624 48.78 -71.76 -19.81
CA GLU A 624 49.63 -70.56 -19.79
C GLU A 624 49.14 -69.49 -20.79
N ILE A 625 48.67 -69.89 -21.98
CA ILE A 625 48.01 -68.99 -22.95
C ILE A 625 46.65 -68.51 -22.40
N ILE A 626 45.85 -69.42 -21.84
CA ILE A 626 44.57 -69.07 -21.18
C ILE A 626 44.80 -68.10 -20.02
N LYS A 627 45.88 -68.29 -19.25
CA LYS A 627 46.24 -67.38 -18.15
C LYS A 627 46.67 -66.00 -18.64
N GLN A 628 47.43 -65.92 -19.73
CA GLN A 628 47.84 -64.63 -20.32
C GLN A 628 46.62 -63.85 -20.83
N LEU A 629 45.75 -64.49 -21.63
CA LEU A 629 44.50 -63.89 -22.10
C LEU A 629 43.55 -63.50 -20.95
N LYS A 630 43.57 -64.24 -19.84
CA LYS A 630 42.76 -63.92 -18.65
C LYS A 630 43.32 -62.73 -17.87
N ILE A 631 44.63 -62.52 -17.86
CA ILE A 631 45.27 -61.32 -17.29
C ILE A 631 44.95 -60.11 -18.17
N GLU A 632 45.05 -60.24 -19.49
CA GLU A 632 44.72 -59.16 -20.44
C GLU A 632 43.23 -58.76 -20.34
N LEU A 633 42.31 -59.73 -20.21
CA LEU A 633 40.90 -59.47 -19.95
C LEU A 633 40.62 -58.87 -18.55
N GLU A 634 41.42 -59.22 -17.53
CA GLU A 634 41.31 -58.63 -16.19
C GLU A 634 41.85 -57.19 -16.16
N GLU A 635 42.89 -56.88 -16.94
CA GLU A 635 43.44 -55.53 -17.10
C GLU A 635 42.51 -54.64 -17.94
N GLU A 636 41.94 -55.16 -19.05
CA GLU A 636 40.93 -54.45 -19.86
C GLU A 636 39.63 -54.21 -19.08
N ALA A 637 39.20 -55.15 -18.23
CA ALA A 637 38.06 -54.96 -17.33
C ALA A 637 38.35 -53.90 -16.26
N LEU A 638 39.53 -53.91 -15.63
CA LEU A 638 39.91 -52.91 -14.63
C LEU A 638 40.06 -51.49 -15.22
N LEU A 639 40.55 -51.38 -16.46
CA LEU A 639 40.55 -50.10 -17.19
C LEU A 639 39.12 -49.62 -17.47
N SER A 640 38.23 -50.52 -17.90
CA SER A 640 36.80 -50.19 -18.11
C SER A 640 36.09 -49.77 -16.82
N GLU A 641 36.37 -50.41 -15.68
CA GLU A 641 35.85 -49.98 -14.37
C GLU A 641 36.44 -48.63 -13.92
N MET A 642 37.72 -48.37 -14.21
CA MET A 642 38.36 -47.09 -13.93
C MET A 642 37.79 -45.95 -14.79
N ASP A 643 37.54 -46.18 -16.08
CA ASP A 643 36.93 -45.19 -16.98
C ASP A 643 35.47 -44.92 -16.58
N VAL A 644 34.68 -45.95 -16.26
CA VAL A 644 33.28 -45.80 -15.79
C VAL A 644 33.21 -45.05 -14.45
N THR A 645 34.11 -45.34 -13.50
CA THR A 645 34.15 -44.61 -12.23
C THR A 645 34.71 -43.19 -12.38
N GLY A 646 35.68 -42.98 -13.27
CA GLY A 646 36.15 -41.65 -13.65
C GLY A 646 35.03 -40.79 -14.23
N GLN A 647 34.28 -41.31 -15.20
CA GLN A 647 33.14 -40.62 -15.82
C GLN A 647 32.08 -40.26 -14.78
N ALA A 648 31.77 -41.16 -13.83
CA ALA A 648 30.82 -40.89 -12.74
C ALA A 648 31.31 -39.79 -11.78
N PHE A 649 32.62 -39.68 -11.55
CA PHE A 649 33.20 -38.58 -10.77
C PHE A 649 33.17 -37.25 -11.52
N GLU A 650 33.45 -37.24 -12.84
CA GLU A 650 33.34 -36.04 -13.67
C GLU A 650 31.89 -35.54 -13.75
N ASP A 651 30.92 -36.44 -14.00
CA ASP A 651 29.49 -36.13 -14.02
C ASP A 651 29.01 -35.54 -12.69
N MET A 652 29.42 -36.14 -11.56
CA MET A 652 29.10 -35.65 -10.22
C MET A 652 29.74 -34.28 -9.94
N GLN A 653 30.98 -34.06 -10.38
CA GLN A 653 31.67 -32.77 -10.23
C GLN A 653 30.99 -31.68 -11.07
N GLU A 654 30.59 -31.99 -12.31
CA GLU A 654 29.85 -31.05 -13.16
C GLU A 654 28.46 -30.76 -12.59
N GLN A 655 27.77 -31.76 -12.03
CA GLN A 655 26.49 -31.59 -11.34
C GLN A 655 26.63 -30.66 -10.11
N ASN A 656 27.70 -30.81 -9.31
CA ASN A 656 27.96 -29.95 -8.15
C ASN A 656 28.26 -28.49 -8.59
N ILE A 657 29.05 -28.30 -9.66
CA ILE A 657 29.29 -26.98 -10.27
C ILE A 657 27.97 -26.34 -10.76
N ARG A 658 27.11 -27.11 -11.45
CA ARG A 658 25.79 -26.65 -11.90
C ARG A 658 24.89 -26.24 -10.74
N LEU A 659 24.88 -26.98 -9.62
CA LEU A 659 24.13 -26.63 -8.41
C LEU A 659 24.66 -25.35 -7.74
N MET A 660 25.98 -25.20 -7.63
CA MET A 660 26.62 -23.98 -7.10
C MET A 660 26.36 -22.76 -7.98
N GLN A 661 26.23 -22.93 -9.30
CA GLN A 661 25.82 -21.85 -10.19
C GLN A 661 24.33 -21.51 -10.06
N GLN A 662 23.43 -22.50 -9.98
CA GLN A 662 22.00 -22.27 -9.74
C GLN A 662 21.73 -21.54 -8.40
N LEU A 663 22.51 -21.83 -7.35
CA LEU A 663 22.44 -21.10 -6.09
C LEU A 663 22.79 -19.62 -6.27
N ARG A 664 23.91 -19.31 -6.95
CA ARG A 664 24.29 -17.92 -7.25
C ARG A 664 23.24 -17.21 -8.10
N GLU A 665 22.75 -17.83 -9.16
CA GLU A 665 21.72 -17.27 -10.05
C GLU A 665 20.42 -16.99 -9.31
N LYS A 666 20.05 -17.86 -8.34
CA LYS A 666 18.88 -17.65 -7.46
C LYS A 666 19.08 -16.50 -6.46
N ASP A 667 20.26 -16.38 -5.85
CA ASP A 667 20.54 -15.28 -4.92
C ASP A 667 20.62 -13.93 -5.65
N ASP A 668 21.19 -13.92 -6.86
CA ASP A 668 21.25 -12.75 -7.75
C ASP A 668 19.84 -12.33 -8.23
N ALA A 669 18.93 -13.29 -8.46
CA ALA A 669 17.52 -13.03 -8.73
C ALA A 669 16.76 -12.50 -7.50
N ASN A 670 16.99 -13.07 -6.31
CA ASN A 670 16.44 -12.58 -5.04
C ASN A 670 16.86 -11.12 -4.77
N PHE A 671 18.13 -10.78 -5.01
CA PHE A 671 18.64 -9.42 -4.83
C PHE A 671 17.96 -8.41 -5.77
N LYS A 672 17.71 -8.81 -7.03
CA LYS A 672 16.96 -7.99 -8.02
C LYS A 672 15.51 -7.77 -7.60
N LEU A 673 14.80 -8.86 -7.25
CA LEU A 673 13.42 -8.79 -6.74
C LEU A 673 13.29 -7.94 -5.47
N MET A 674 14.28 -7.99 -4.57
CA MET A 674 14.31 -7.13 -3.38
C MET A 674 14.54 -5.65 -3.75
N SER A 675 15.46 -5.38 -4.68
CA SER A 675 15.71 -4.04 -5.21
C SER A 675 14.46 -3.46 -5.89
N GLU A 676 13.71 -4.28 -6.62
CA GLU A 676 12.48 -3.90 -7.30
C GLU A 676 11.30 -3.75 -6.35
N ARG A 677 11.16 -4.57 -5.29
CA ARG A 677 10.17 -4.34 -4.23
C ARG A 677 10.39 -2.97 -3.58
N ILE A 678 11.64 -2.60 -3.29
CA ILE A 678 11.98 -1.29 -2.73
C ILE A 678 11.61 -0.16 -3.71
N LYS A 679 12.03 -0.26 -5.00
CA LYS A 679 11.70 0.73 -6.03
C LYS A 679 10.19 0.86 -6.27
N SER A 680 9.47 -0.26 -6.31
CA SER A 680 8.02 -0.32 -6.50
C SER A 680 7.30 0.38 -5.33
N ASN A 681 7.67 0.07 -4.09
CA ASN A 681 7.13 0.74 -2.90
C ASN A 681 7.41 2.25 -2.91
N GLN A 682 8.57 2.68 -3.40
CA GLN A 682 8.93 4.10 -3.50
C GLN A 682 8.17 4.82 -4.62
N ILE A 683 7.98 4.20 -5.79
CA ILE A 683 7.11 4.69 -6.87
C ILE A 683 5.64 4.77 -6.39
N HIS A 684 5.17 3.76 -5.66
CA HIS A 684 3.80 3.72 -5.15
C HIS A 684 3.56 4.78 -4.05
N LYS A 685 4.60 5.21 -3.32
CA LYS A 685 4.54 6.38 -2.42
C LYS A 685 4.39 7.69 -3.22
N LEU A 686 5.26 7.92 -4.21
CA LEU A 686 5.20 9.10 -5.08
C LEU A 686 3.84 9.23 -5.80
N LEU A 687 3.28 8.11 -6.29
CA LEU A 687 1.96 8.08 -6.94
C LEU A 687 0.79 8.28 -5.96
N LYS A 688 0.98 8.09 -4.64
CA LYS A 688 0.00 8.49 -3.62
C LYS A 688 0.07 10.00 -3.39
N GLU A 689 1.29 10.54 -3.29
CA GLU A 689 1.57 11.95 -3.07
C GLU A 689 1.05 12.82 -4.23
N GLU A 690 1.40 12.50 -5.49
CA GLU A 690 0.90 13.18 -6.69
C GLU A 690 -0.65 13.15 -6.78
N LYS A 691 -1.27 12.04 -6.38
CA LYS A 691 -2.73 11.89 -6.35
C LYS A 691 -3.40 12.75 -5.28
N GLU A 692 -2.74 12.95 -4.14
CA GLU A 692 -3.21 13.79 -3.04
C GLU A 692 -3.05 15.28 -3.41
N GLU A 693 -1.93 15.68 -4.02
CA GLU A 693 -1.74 17.02 -4.60
C GLU A 693 -2.80 17.35 -5.66
N LEU A 694 -3.10 16.43 -6.58
CA LEU A 694 -4.15 16.60 -7.58
C LEU A 694 -5.55 16.73 -6.97
N ALA A 695 -5.81 16.09 -5.83
CA ALA A 695 -7.08 16.24 -5.11
C ALA A 695 -7.21 17.65 -4.51
N ASP A 696 -6.15 18.20 -3.93
CA ASP A 696 -6.12 19.54 -3.36
C ASP A 696 -6.13 20.65 -4.42
N GLN A 697 -5.52 20.43 -5.60
CA GLN A 697 -5.69 21.30 -6.76
C GLN A 697 -7.15 21.34 -7.22
N VAL A 698 -7.83 20.19 -7.31
CA VAL A 698 -9.26 20.10 -7.65
C VAL A 698 -10.15 20.73 -6.56
N LEU A 699 -9.77 20.65 -5.28
CA LEU A 699 -10.46 21.35 -4.19
C LEU A 699 -10.29 22.87 -4.33
N THR A 700 -9.07 23.33 -4.56
CA THR A 700 -8.72 24.75 -4.74
C THR A 700 -9.50 25.35 -5.92
N LEU A 701 -9.53 24.69 -7.07
CA LEU A 701 -10.28 25.14 -8.25
C LEU A 701 -11.78 25.29 -7.98
N LYS A 702 -12.39 24.38 -7.20
CA LYS A 702 -13.80 24.51 -6.76
C LYS A 702 -14.01 25.73 -5.86
N THR A 703 -13.09 26.01 -4.93
CA THR A 703 -13.19 27.22 -4.09
C THR A 703 -13.04 28.50 -4.92
N GLN A 704 -12.19 28.51 -5.95
CA GLN A 704 -12.09 29.62 -6.90
C GLN A 704 -13.35 29.79 -7.75
N GLU A 705 -14.00 28.70 -8.18
CA GLU A 705 -15.30 28.74 -8.85
C GLU A 705 -16.37 29.35 -7.92
N ASP A 706 -16.44 28.93 -6.66
CA ASP A 706 -17.40 29.47 -5.68
C ASP A 706 -17.12 30.94 -5.32
N ILE A 707 -15.87 31.34 -5.16
CA ILE A 707 -15.48 32.76 -4.99
C ILE A 707 -15.92 33.56 -6.22
N SER A 708 -15.73 33.05 -7.44
CA SER A 708 -16.17 33.69 -8.68
C SER A 708 -17.70 33.76 -8.78
N ARG A 709 -18.40 32.72 -8.33
CA ARG A 709 -19.87 32.62 -8.22
C ARG A 709 -20.42 33.68 -7.26
N LEU A 710 -19.73 33.91 -6.14
CA LEU A 710 -20.08 34.93 -5.14
C LEU A 710 -19.73 36.35 -5.62
N ARG A 711 -18.58 36.56 -6.28
CA ARG A 711 -18.21 37.84 -6.91
C ARG A 711 -19.27 38.29 -7.93
N ARG A 712 -19.70 37.40 -8.84
CA ARG A 712 -20.77 37.72 -9.82
C ARG A 712 -22.10 38.12 -9.16
N LYS A 713 -22.46 37.53 -8.01
CA LYS A 713 -23.63 37.96 -7.23
C LYS A 713 -23.43 39.35 -6.62
N LEU A 714 -22.25 39.63 -6.07
CA LEU A 714 -21.90 40.94 -5.53
C LEU A 714 -21.93 42.03 -6.62
N GLU A 715 -21.46 41.72 -7.82
CA GLU A 715 -21.55 42.56 -9.03
C GLU A 715 -23.00 42.97 -9.33
N THR A 716 -23.92 42.00 -9.30
CA THR A 716 -25.35 42.29 -9.55
C THR A 716 -26.00 43.15 -8.46
N THR A 717 -25.48 43.15 -7.23
CA THR A 717 -25.96 44.02 -6.13
C THR A 717 -25.29 45.40 -6.07
N LYS A 718 -24.25 45.67 -6.88
CA LYS A 718 -23.48 46.93 -6.85
C LYS A 718 -23.95 48.02 -7.82
N LYS A 719 -24.94 47.76 -8.67
CA LYS A 719 -25.44 48.75 -9.65
C LYS A 719 -26.33 49.81 -8.96
N PRO A 720 -26.00 51.11 -9.05
CA PRO A 720 -26.60 52.14 -8.19
C PRO A 720 -28.09 52.37 -8.42
N ASP A 721 -28.58 52.20 -9.66
CA ASP A 721 -30.00 52.39 -10.01
C ASP A 721 -30.93 51.31 -9.44
N ASN A 722 -30.40 50.29 -8.76
CA ASN A 722 -31.16 49.16 -8.26
C ASN A 722 -30.70 48.69 -6.87
N VAL A 723 -30.30 49.64 -6.02
CA VAL A 723 -30.20 49.44 -4.57
C VAL A 723 -31.63 49.30 -4.03
N PRO A 724 -32.08 48.09 -3.61
CA PRO A 724 -33.40 47.96 -3.02
C PRO A 724 -33.37 48.66 -1.66
N LYS A 725 -34.48 49.28 -1.26
CA LYS A 725 -34.60 49.83 0.10
C LYS A 725 -34.40 48.71 1.11
N CYS A 726 -33.89 49.02 2.31
CA CYS A 726 -33.74 48.01 3.35
C CYS A 726 -35.07 47.26 3.62
N ASP A 727 -36.20 47.95 3.51
CA ASP A 727 -37.54 47.36 3.57
C ASP A 727 -37.81 46.32 2.46
N GLU A 728 -37.31 46.53 1.24
CA GLU A 728 -37.47 45.60 0.12
C GLU A 728 -36.55 44.37 0.29
N ILE A 729 -35.31 44.56 0.74
CA ILE A 729 -34.41 43.45 1.10
C ILE A 729 -35.02 42.62 2.22
N LEU A 730 -35.49 43.26 3.29
CA LEU A 730 -36.17 42.61 4.41
C LEU A 730 -37.48 41.94 3.97
N MET A 731 -38.25 42.52 3.05
CA MET A 731 -39.46 41.89 2.51
C MET A 731 -39.16 40.67 1.64
N GLU A 732 -38.10 40.70 0.82
CA GLU A 732 -37.64 39.57 0.01
C GLU A 732 -37.08 38.44 0.89
N GLU A 733 -36.29 38.77 1.93
CA GLU A 733 -35.85 37.79 2.94
C GLU A 733 -37.03 37.20 3.71
N ILE A 734 -37.96 38.03 4.21
CA ILE A 734 -39.17 37.57 4.92
C ILE A 734 -40.03 36.67 4.01
N LYS A 735 -40.09 36.95 2.71
CA LYS A 735 -40.76 36.14 1.68
C LYS A 735 -40.06 34.79 1.49
N ASP A 736 -38.73 34.77 1.44
CA ASP A 736 -37.92 33.53 1.39
C ASP A 736 -38.01 32.70 2.68
N TYR A 737 -37.97 33.33 3.86
CA TYR A 737 -38.20 32.64 5.13
C TYR A 737 -39.62 32.08 5.21
N LYS A 738 -40.64 32.81 4.77
CA LYS A 738 -42.03 32.31 4.64
C LYS A 738 -42.11 31.14 3.66
N ALA A 739 -41.45 31.20 2.51
CA ALA A 739 -41.41 30.10 1.54
C ALA A 739 -40.73 28.85 2.13
N ARG A 740 -39.56 29.02 2.79
CA ARG A 740 -38.83 27.94 3.47
C ARG A 740 -39.63 27.31 4.61
N LEU A 741 -40.45 28.09 5.33
CA LEU A 741 -41.35 27.60 6.39
C LEU A 741 -42.68 27.02 5.86
N THR A 742 -43.02 27.19 4.58
CA THR A 742 -44.27 26.69 3.99
C THR A 742 -44.13 25.22 3.56
N CYS A 743 -45.21 24.45 3.66
CA CYS A 743 -45.26 23.05 3.29
C CYS A 743 -45.28 22.87 1.76
N PRO A 744 -44.27 22.19 1.16
CA PRO A 744 -44.15 22.04 -0.30
C PRO A 744 -45.19 21.09 -0.94
N CYS A 745 -46.11 20.52 -0.15
CA CYS A 745 -47.20 19.67 -0.64
C CYS A 745 -48.53 20.40 -0.80
N CYS A 746 -48.63 21.65 -0.35
CA CYS A 746 -49.83 22.48 -0.49
C CYS A 746 -49.53 23.96 -0.72
N ASN A 747 -48.28 24.41 -0.54
CA ASN A 747 -47.82 25.79 -0.73
C ASN A 747 -48.68 26.84 0.00
N MET A 748 -49.29 26.45 1.13
CA MET A 748 -50.30 27.23 1.85
C MET A 748 -50.14 27.17 3.38
N ARG A 749 -50.01 25.98 3.96
CA ARG A 749 -49.83 25.80 5.41
C ARG A 749 -48.34 25.83 5.79
N LYS A 750 -48.01 26.38 6.97
CA LYS A 750 -46.69 26.24 7.58
C LYS A 750 -46.30 24.77 7.81
N LYS A 751 -45.01 24.50 7.92
CA LYS A 751 -44.44 23.22 8.35
C LYS A 751 -44.66 23.03 9.85
N ASP A 752 -45.36 21.96 10.21
CA ASP A 752 -45.73 21.59 11.59
C ASP A 752 -45.72 20.06 11.83
N ALA A 753 -45.14 19.27 10.92
CA ALA A 753 -44.96 17.83 11.10
C ALA A 753 -43.69 17.27 10.42
N VAL A 754 -43.02 16.34 11.10
CA VAL A 754 -41.81 15.64 10.61
C VAL A 754 -42.09 14.16 10.34
N LEU A 755 -41.50 13.61 9.27
CA LEU A 755 -41.40 12.17 9.03
C LEU A 755 -40.12 11.62 9.69
N THR A 756 -40.24 10.85 10.77
CA THR A 756 -39.08 10.42 11.59
C THR A 756 -38.07 9.57 10.81
N LYS A 757 -38.54 8.75 9.86
CA LYS A 757 -37.68 7.89 9.00
C LYS A 757 -36.80 8.63 8.00
N CYS A 758 -37.01 9.92 7.75
CA CYS A 758 -36.22 10.67 6.77
C CYS A 758 -36.05 12.16 7.09
N PHE A 759 -36.43 12.58 8.30
CA PHE A 759 -36.42 13.95 8.85
C PHE A 759 -36.99 15.06 7.95
N HIS A 760 -37.79 14.68 6.93
CA HIS A 760 -38.44 15.63 6.04
C HIS A 760 -39.69 16.23 6.68
N VAL A 761 -39.78 17.55 6.62
CA VAL A 761 -40.82 18.35 7.30
C VAL A 761 -41.85 18.89 6.32
N PHE A 762 -43.11 18.69 6.64
CA PHE A 762 -44.30 19.11 5.89
C PHE A 762 -45.33 19.72 6.86
N CYS A 763 -46.56 19.98 6.38
CA CYS A 763 -47.68 20.24 7.29
C CYS A 763 -48.37 18.92 7.68
N PHE A 764 -48.85 18.83 8.92
CA PHE A 764 -49.50 17.66 9.49
C PHE A 764 -50.69 17.22 8.63
N GLU A 765 -51.48 18.17 8.14
CA GLU A 765 -52.61 17.93 7.23
C GLU A 765 -52.19 17.12 5.99
N CYS A 766 -51.11 17.51 5.31
CA CYS A 766 -50.65 16.81 4.11
C CYS A 766 -50.07 15.43 4.41
N VAL A 767 -49.42 15.25 5.56
CA VAL A 767 -48.88 13.94 5.98
C VAL A 767 -50.02 12.99 6.35
N LYS A 768 -50.97 13.48 7.17
CA LYS A 768 -52.17 12.74 7.58
C LYS A 768 -53.04 12.36 6.37
N THR A 769 -53.36 13.30 5.49
CA THR A 769 -54.11 13.00 4.25
C THR A 769 -53.42 11.92 3.42
N ARG A 770 -52.09 11.93 3.29
CA ARG A 770 -51.35 10.85 2.61
C ARG A 770 -51.37 9.52 3.34
N TYR A 771 -51.34 9.52 4.67
CA TYR A 771 -51.47 8.31 5.47
C TYR A 771 -52.85 7.65 5.34
N ASP A 772 -53.91 8.48 5.40
CA ASP A 772 -55.32 8.07 5.35
C ASP A 772 -55.71 7.60 3.93
N THR A 773 -55.30 8.33 2.88
CA THR A 773 -55.47 7.93 1.46
C THR A 773 -54.55 6.79 1.01
N ARG A 774 -53.83 6.15 1.93
CA ARG A 774 -52.86 5.06 1.71
C ARG A 774 -51.66 5.42 0.83
N GLN A 775 -51.47 6.69 0.46
CA GLN A 775 -50.29 7.23 -0.24
C GLN A 775 -49.05 7.37 0.68
N ARG A 776 -48.70 6.29 1.37
CA ARG A 776 -47.75 6.19 2.50
C ARG A 776 -46.27 6.29 2.11
N LYS A 777 -45.93 7.23 1.22
CA LYS A 777 -44.56 7.53 0.78
C LYS A 777 -44.24 9.03 0.93
N CYS A 778 -43.04 9.31 1.42
CA CYS A 778 -42.52 10.66 1.64
C CYS A 778 -42.58 11.49 0.35
N PRO A 779 -43.20 12.68 0.36
CA PRO A 779 -43.28 13.54 -0.82
C PRO A 779 -41.94 13.98 -1.42
N LYS A 780 -40.83 13.97 -0.64
CA LYS A 780 -39.51 14.46 -1.07
C LYS A 780 -38.50 13.35 -1.43
N CYS A 781 -38.53 12.20 -0.73
CA CYS A 781 -37.57 11.11 -0.96
C CYS A 781 -38.23 9.73 -1.21
N ASN A 782 -39.55 9.68 -1.37
CA ASN A 782 -40.33 8.46 -1.65
C ASN A 782 -40.26 7.33 -0.59
N ALA A 783 -39.50 7.50 0.50
CA ALA A 783 -39.39 6.55 1.60
C ALA A 783 -40.76 6.25 2.25
N ALA A 784 -41.01 4.98 2.58
CA ALA A 784 -42.29 4.53 3.13
C ALA A 784 -42.44 4.87 4.62
N PHE A 785 -43.65 5.25 5.04
CA PHE A 785 -43.94 5.64 6.43
C PHE A 785 -45.31 5.10 6.92
N GLY A 786 -45.36 4.63 8.17
CA GLY A 786 -46.53 4.09 8.86
C GLY A 786 -47.09 5.05 9.92
N ALA A 787 -47.97 4.52 10.79
CA ALA A 787 -48.71 5.31 11.78
C ALA A 787 -47.82 6.09 12.76
N ASN A 788 -46.73 5.44 13.22
CA ASN A 788 -45.84 5.99 14.24
C ASN A 788 -44.63 6.72 13.63
N ASP A 789 -44.59 6.88 12.30
CA ASP A 789 -43.46 7.47 11.58
C ASP A 789 -43.64 8.98 11.30
N PHE A 790 -44.70 9.60 11.82
CA PHE A 790 -44.96 11.03 11.67
C PHE A 790 -45.47 11.70 12.95
N HIS A 791 -44.87 12.84 13.29
CA HIS A 791 -45.15 13.57 14.53
C HIS A 791 -45.33 15.06 14.27
N ARG A 792 -46.18 15.72 15.05
CA ARG A 792 -46.26 17.19 15.07
C ARG A 792 -44.97 17.78 15.63
N ILE A 793 -44.52 18.88 15.05
CA ILE A 793 -43.43 19.70 15.59
C ILE A 793 -43.86 21.16 15.66
N TYR A 794 -43.34 21.89 16.64
CA TYR A 794 -43.57 23.32 16.80
C TYR A 794 -42.31 24.05 16.34
N ILE A 795 -42.44 24.84 15.27
CA ILE A 795 -41.42 25.78 14.82
C ILE A 795 -41.88 27.16 15.30
N GLY A 796 -41.06 27.81 16.14
CA GLY A 796 -41.30 29.19 16.62
C GLY A 796 -41.29 30.19 15.49
#